data_AF-A0A919P275-F1
#
_entry.id   AF-A0A919P275-F1
#
_cell.length_a   1.000
_cell.length_b   1.000
_cell.length_c   1.000
_cell.angle_alpha   90.00
_cell.angle_beta   90.00
_cell.angle_gamma   90.00
#
_symmetry.space_group_name_H-M   'P 1'
#
loop_
_entity.id
_entity.type
_entity.pdbx_description
1 polymer ?
#
loop_
_entity_poly.entity_id
_entity_poly.type
_entity_poly.pdbx_seq_one_letter_code
_entity_poly.pdbx_strand_id
1 'polypeptide(L)'
;MRARVAAVAVSAALALVGAVAGAGTAAADAPSTGTEHITGTYERLQVDPPVVAPAAAATPPTPVAPTDADHDLVRLADGTSVQVEGTPDLFEDVAPGQKVTVTGTATADEPAVPEATSTFEGTAVRELTAAPDAAAVTSRTVAVVLLQLGPAGPAPWSVDDARRNFFTGDDSVAAFFRESSFSQLELRGRDRADGDVYGSLQIPADTACGNEAQAGQDALQAAGLDLSAYDHVAYVLDSADRGCWFGGWAYVGGQVSVNLYAGDWGTRSVANHELGHNLGLSHAQSLYCTGPDGQATSVEVTGGTCSVWEYGDPFDTMGNNWIGFQYSASYKARLGWVAPSGITTVSASGTYTLAPSEVTTDQPQVLRIPLPSGESYDLDVRQPFGQFWDAQVKDYPALLDGVEVRRANEWTTQLVDTTPDGSFSDAALQVGRTFTDPAAGVSIRTESVGPEGAVVHVDLGVVEQEPVLYGTFNSGAPGPMTKVPGTASTWTADETFSGPWGRFRVTVDPSGTTYGDLQPDGVLDQGAPDIVVPDAGTYTITVDLATLAYSVVSTTGGGGGFASSYPTMTLRGTSTEWTVAPMELVADHTWRHTMAFGAHPVEEFLFDVDGTGAVTFGDTGVGDGTAEPGGPNIPLTQGPAIYEVTFHDDTLTYSVSRVW
;
A
#
# COMPACT_ATOMS: atom_id res chain seq x y z
N MET A 1 -40.37 41.23 -43.43
CA MET A 1 -40.97 42.58 -43.51
C MET A 1 -40.91 43.20 -42.12
N ARG A 2 -40.62 44.50 -42.05
CA ARG A 2 -40.28 45.30 -40.86
C ARG A 2 -41.37 45.37 -39.77
N ALA A 3 -40.92 45.35 -38.51
CA ALA A 3 -41.17 46.28 -37.39
C ALA A 3 -42.58 46.82 -37.07
N ARG A 4 -42.88 46.88 -35.75
CA ARG A 4 -43.45 47.97 -34.90
C ARG A 4 -43.83 47.34 -33.54
N VAL A 5 -43.26 47.62 -32.35
CA VAL A 5 -42.99 48.85 -31.56
C VAL A 5 -44.23 49.67 -31.17
N ALA A 6 -44.55 49.66 -29.86
CA ALA A 6 -44.99 50.76 -28.97
C ALA A 6 -45.31 50.11 -27.59
N ALA A 7 -44.64 50.30 -26.45
CA ALA A 7 -44.00 51.42 -25.75
C ALA A 7 -44.97 52.38 -25.01
N VAL A 8 -44.81 52.41 -23.68
CA VAL A 8 -44.69 53.58 -22.75
C VAL A 8 -45.71 53.68 -21.60
N ALA A 9 -45.19 53.65 -20.36
CA ALA A 9 -45.29 54.70 -19.29
C ALA A 9 -44.71 54.12 -17.97
N VAL A 10 -43.47 54.38 -17.55
CA VAL A 10 -42.87 55.59 -16.94
C VAL A 10 -43.42 55.93 -15.56
N SER A 11 -42.56 55.83 -14.53
CA SER A 11 -42.34 56.89 -13.53
C SER A 11 -40.96 56.72 -12.89
N ALA A 12 -40.23 57.83 -12.82
CA ALA A 12 -38.83 57.97 -12.47
C ALA A 12 -38.67 58.74 -11.16
N ALA A 13 -37.55 58.53 -10.45
CA ALA A 13 -36.76 59.57 -9.77
C ALA A 13 -35.42 58.96 -9.31
N LEU A 14 -34.27 59.30 -9.88
CA LEU A 14 -33.40 60.49 -9.72
C LEU A 14 -32.45 60.42 -8.51
N ALA A 15 -31.16 60.23 -8.76
CA ALA A 15 -30.06 61.10 -8.26
C ALA A 15 -28.72 60.70 -8.91
N LEU A 16 -27.91 61.70 -9.21
CA LEU A 16 -26.68 61.66 -9.99
C LEU A 16 -25.49 62.14 -9.13
N VAL A 17 -24.28 61.89 -9.64
CA VAL A 17 -22.94 62.46 -9.32
C VAL A 17 -22.08 61.66 -8.35
N GLY A 18 -20.84 61.38 -8.79
CA GLY A 18 -19.86 60.54 -8.10
C GLY A 18 -18.56 61.24 -7.67
N ALA A 19 -17.56 60.36 -7.46
CA ALA A 19 -16.15 60.53 -7.06
C ALA A 19 -15.93 60.94 -5.60
N VAL A 20 -15.14 60.21 -4.81
CA VAL A 20 -13.66 60.21 -4.73
C VAL A 20 -13.24 59.13 -3.71
N ALA A 21 -12.02 58.61 -3.90
CA ALA A 21 -11.30 57.60 -3.13
C ALA A 21 -11.32 57.73 -1.59
N GLY A 22 -11.22 56.57 -0.94
CA GLY A 22 -10.86 56.43 0.47
C GLY A 22 -10.41 55.01 0.74
N ALA A 23 -9.10 54.81 0.90
CA ALA A 23 -8.50 53.60 1.42
C ALA A 23 -9.09 53.31 2.81
N GLY A 24 -9.61 52.10 2.99
CA GLY A 24 -10.11 51.61 4.26
C GLY A 24 -9.87 50.11 4.32
N THR A 25 -8.88 49.73 5.12
CA THR A 25 -8.54 48.36 5.51
C THR A 25 -9.78 47.61 5.98
N ALA A 26 -10.28 46.67 5.18
CA ALA A 26 -11.21 45.65 5.65
C ALA A 26 -10.37 44.46 6.15
N ALA A 27 -10.71 44.02 7.35
CA ALA A 27 -10.04 43.00 8.12
C ALA A 27 -9.90 41.69 7.34
N ALA A 28 -8.80 40.97 7.62
CA ALA A 28 -8.68 39.56 7.31
C ALA A 28 -9.92 38.82 7.85
N ASP A 29 -10.67 38.18 6.96
CA ASP A 29 -11.58 37.12 7.37
C ASP A 29 -10.73 36.03 8.05
N ALA A 30 -11.17 35.63 9.24
CA ALA A 30 -10.59 34.49 9.94
C ALA A 30 -10.82 33.21 9.09
N PRO A 31 -9.88 32.26 9.05
CA PRO A 31 -10.09 31.01 8.35
C PRO A 31 -11.30 30.29 8.97
N SER A 32 -12.24 29.89 8.12
CA SER A 32 -13.35 29.03 8.53
C SER A 32 -12.80 27.71 9.05
N THR A 33 -13.02 27.44 10.33
CA THR A 33 -12.75 26.13 10.97
C THR A 33 -13.81 25.08 10.58
N GLY A 34 -14.26 25.12 9.33
CA GLY A 34 -15.28 24.21 8.81
C GLY A 34 -14.60 23.03 8.14
N THR A 35 -15.01 21.81 8.48
CA THR A 35 -14.73 20.65 7.64
C THR A 35 -15.28 20.92 6.24
N GLU A 36 -14.41 20.88 5.25
CA GLU A 36 -14.70 21.09 3.84
C GLU A 36 -14.66 19.76 3.08
N HIS A 37 -15.25 19.75 1.88
CA HIS A 37 -15.24 18.62 0.99
C HIS A 37 -14.79 19.04 -0.40
N ILE A 38 -13.76 18.39 -0.92
CA ILE A 38 -13.38 18.50 -2.34
C ILE A 38 -13.82 17.23 -3.05
N THR A 39 -14.39 17.36 -4.24
CA THR A 39 -14.84 16.22 -5.05
C THR A 39 -14.23 16.31 -6.43
N GLY A 40 -13.56 15.24 -6.83
CA GLY A 40 -12.76 15.22 -8.04
C GLY A 40 -12.30 13.82 -8.39
N THR A 41 -11.43 13.73 -9.37
CA THR A 41 -10.71 12.49 -9.68
C THR A 41 -9.45 12.45 -8.83
N TYR A 42 -9.23 11.34 -8.12
CA TYR A 42 -7.99 11.12 -7.38
C TYR A 42 -6.85 10.87 -8.38
N GLU A 43 -5.74 11.58 -8.23
CA GLU A 43 -4.53 11.49 -9.03
C GLU A 43 -3.34 11.38 -8.08
N ARG A 44 -2.32 10.58 -8.40
CA ARG A 44 -1.06 10.57 -7.65
C ARG A 44 0.06 10.98 -8.59
N LEU A 45 0.81 12.02 -8.24
CA LEU A 45 1.97 12.46 -9.01
C LEU A 45 3.22 11.76 -8.49
N GLN A 46 3.91 11.09 -9.41
CA GLN A 46 5.25 10.56 -9.23
C GLN A 46 6.19 11.40 -10.11
N VAL A 47 7.34 11.82 -9.57
CA VAL A 47 8.30 12.67 -10.29
C VAL A 47 9.61 11.90 -10.46
N ASP A 48 10.00 11.65 -11.72
CA ASP A 48 10.92 10.57 -12.11
C ASP A 48 12.42 10.90 -12.20
N PRO A 49 13.34 10.02 -11.73
CA PRO A 49 14.78 10.08 -12.00
C PRO A 49 15.29 9.66 -13.40
N PRO A 50 16.53 10.06 -13.79
CA PRO A 50 16.97 10.12 -15.18
C PRO A 50 17.08 8.79 -15.90
N VAL A 51 16.43 8.74 -17.07
CA VAL A 51 16.81 7.81 -18.14
C VAL A 51 18.00 8.37 -18.91
N VAL A 52 19.20 7.88 -18.59
CA VAL A 52 20.36 8.01 -19.47
C VAL A 52 20.27 6.89 -20.51
N ALA A 53 20.20 7.25 -21.80
CA ALA A 53 20.27 6.30 -22.90
C ALA A 53 21.47 5.33 -22.72
N PRO A 54 21.29 4.01 -22.86
CA PRO A 54 22.36 3.06 -22.60
C PRO A 54 23.49 3.23 -23.64
N ALA A 55 24.67 3.60 -23.17
CA ALA A 55 25.89 3.13 -23.80
C ALA A 55 25.96 1.61 -23.54
N ALA A 56 26.10 0.81 -24.59
CA ALA A 56 26.27 -0.63 -24.49
C ALA A 56 27.44 -0.99 -23.54
N ALA A 57 27.15 -1.28 -22.27
CA ALA A 57 28.07 -1.90 -21.32
C ALA A 57 27.33 -2.40 -20.06
N ALA A 58 27.65 -3.63 -19.70
CA ALA A 58 27.11 -4.41 -18.59
C ALA A 58 27.64 -3.99 -17.19
N THR A 59 27.37 -2.75 -16.76
CA THR A 59 27.66 -2.36 -15.37
C THR A 59 26.65 -1.34 -14.85
N PRO A 60 26.05 -1.54 -13.65
CA PRO A 60 25.07 -0.61 -13.09
C PRO A 60 25.71 0.73 -12.66
N PRO A 61 25.05 1.88 -12.87
CA PRO A 61 25.41 3.13 -12.18
C PRO A 61 25.20 2.99 -10.66
N THR A 62 26.03 3.69 -9.89
CA THR A 62 25.93 3.77 -8.42
C THR A 62 24.60 4.39 -7.96
N PRO A 63 23.91 3.83 -6.95
CA PRO A 63 22.67 4.39 -6.43
C PRO A 63 22.96 5.67 -5.64
N VAL A 64 22.46 6.80 -6.15
CA VAL A 64 22.07 7.93 -5.33
C VAL A 64 20.56 7.87 -5.33
N ALA A 65 19.93 7.64 -4.18
CA ALA A 65 18.50 7.82 -4.05
C ALA A 65 18.21 9.33 -4.14
N PRO A 66 17.54 9.86 -5.18
CA PRO A 66 16.63 10.94 -4.92
C PRO A 66 15.49 10.35 -4.08
N THR A 67 15.10 11.04 -3.01
CA THR A 67 13.82 10.76 -2.36
C THR A 67 12.75 11.31 -3.29
N ASP A 68 12.12 10.44 -4.06
CA ASP A 68 10.87 10.79 -4.73
C ASP A 68 9.84 11.12 -3.66
N ALA A 69 9.14 12.23 -3.85
CA ALA A 69 7.98 12.58 -3.05
C ALA A 69 6.76 12.29 -3.92
N ASP A 70 6.06 11.20 -3.62
CA ASP A 70 4.72 10.99 -4.16
C ASP A 70 3.81 12.07 -3.59
N HIS A 71 3.02 12.71 -4.46
CA HIS A 71 2.06 13.71 -4.05
C HIS A 71 0.66 13.29 -4.44
N ASP A 72 -0.25 13.23 -3.47
CA ASP A 72 -1.67 12.97 -3.73
C ASP A 72 -2.36 14.25 -4.21
N LEU A 73 -3.11 14.17 -5.29
CA LEU A 73 -3.90 15.27 -5.84
C LEU A 73 -5.36 14.86 -6.03
N VAL A 74 -6.25 15.83 -5.93
CA VAL A 74 -7.64 15.70 -6.37
C VAL A 74 -7.91 16.72 -7.45
N ARG A 75 -8.18 16.24 -8.66
CA ARG A 75 -8.51 17.08 -9.80
C ARG A 75 -9.99 17.42 -9.81
N LEU A 76 -10.30 18.71 -9.70
CA LEU A 76 -11.65 19.23 -9.66
C LEU A 76 -12.28 19.25 -11.06
N ALA A 77 -13.60 19.41 -11.09
CA ALA A 77 -14.37 19.42 -12.34
C ALA A 77 -14.03 20.59 -13.28
N ASP A 78 -13.40 21.65 -12.77
CA ASP A 78 -12.91 22.78 -13.56
C ASP A 78 -11.49 22.57 -14.12
N GLY A 79 -10.88 21.41 -13.85
CA GLY A 79 -9.57 21.01 -14.33
C GLY A 79 -8.38 21.46 -13.47
N THR A 80 -8.64 22.17 -12.37
CA THR A 80 -7.61 22.51 -11.37
C THR A 80 -7.31 21.33 -10.45
N SER A 81 -6.09 21.25 -9.94
CA SER A 81 -5.66 20.19 -9.03
C SER A 81 -5.41 20.76 -7.62
N VAL A 82 -5.83 20.02 -6.60
CA VAL A 82 -5.59 20.34 -5.20
C VAL A 82 -4.67 19.28 -4.62
N GLN A 83 -3.52 19.65 -4.07
CA GLN A 83 -2.66 18.70 -3.36
C GLN A 83 -3.36 18.32 -2.05
N VAL A 84 -3.50 17.02 -1.81
CA VAL A 84 -4.05 16.50 -0.55
C VAL A 84 -2.90 15.99 0.30
N GLU A 85 -2.75 16.56 1.48
CA GLU A 85 -1.83 16.05 2.50
C GLU A 85 -2.65 15.41 3.62
N GLY A 86 -2.19 14.28 4.17
CA GLY A 86 -2.95 13.55 5.18
C GLY A 86 -2.14 12.42 5.79
N THR A 87 -2.81 11.52 6.50
CA THR A 87 -2.18 10.26 6.94
C THR A 87 -1.70 9.47 5.71
N PRO A 88 -0.55 8.76 5.79
CA PRO A 88 -0.01 8.00 4.66
C PRO A 88 -1.02 7.05 3.99
N ASP A 89 -1.98 6.54 4.78
CA ASP A 89 -2.96 5.55 4.35
C ASP A 89 -4.28 6.17 3.85
N LEU A 90 -4.36 7.50 3.72
CA LEU A 90 -5.60 8.22 3.40
C LEU A 90 -6.26 7.74 2.09
N PHE A 91 -5.45 7.26 1.14
CA PHE A 91 -5.88 6.71 -0.15
C PHE A 91 -5.51 5.22 -0.33
N GLU A 92 -5.19 4.49 0.74
CA GLU A 92 -4.74 3.08 0.68
C GLU A 92 -5.71 2.19 -0.11
N ASP A 93 -7.03 2.37 0.05
CA ASP A 93 -8.04 1.57 -0.67
C ASP A 93 -8.51 2.21 -2.00
N VAL A 94 -7.97 3.37 -2.37
CA VAL A 94 -8.45 4.15 -3.53
C VAL A 94 -7.42 4.09 -4.65
N ALA A 95 -7.79 3.46 -5.75
CA ALA A 95 -6.98 3.49 -6.97
C ALA A 95 -7.01 4.89 -7.62
N PRO A 96 -5.87 5.42 -8.07
CA PRO A 96 -5.83 6.61 -8.89
C PRO A 96 -6.75 6.49 -10.12
N GLY A 97 -7.43 7.58 -10.48
CA GLY A 97 -8.46 7.63 -11.52
C GLY A 97 -9.89 7.39 -11.02
N GLN A 98 -10.08 6.96 -9.78
CA GLN A 98 -11.41 6.91 -9.16
C GLN A 98 -11.93 8.32 -8.81
N LYS A 99 -13.24 8.53 -8.93
CA LYS A 99 -13.87 9.73 -8.38
C LYS A 99 -13.98 9.60 -6.87
N VAL A 100 -13.52 10.61 -6.17
CA VAL A 100 -13.53 10.66 -4.71
C VAL A 100 -14.16 11.94 -4.20
N THR A 101 -14.70 11.87 -2.98
CA THR A 101 -14.88 13.05 -2.13
C THR A 101 -13.90 12.96 -0.97
N VAL A 102 -12.99 13.93 -0.86
CA VAL A 102 -12.06 14.05 0.26
C VAL A 102 -12.63 15.05 1.27
N THR A 103 -12.62 14.65 2.54
CA THR A 103 -13.08 15.45 3.67
C THR A 103 -11.88 15.97 4.44
N GLY A 104 -11.84 17.26 4.74
CA GLY A 104 -10.65 17.86 5.35
C GLY A 104 -10.79 19.36 5.57
N THR A 105 -9.66 20.06 5.58
CA THR A 105 -9.62 21.52 5.70
C THR A 105 -8.65 22.13 4.69
N ALA A 106 -9.06 23.20 4.01
CA ALA A 106 -8.15 23.97 3.18
C ALA A 106 -7.04 24.57 4.05
N THR A 107 -5.79 24.46 3.60
CA THR A 107 -4.64 25.04 4.29
C THR A 107 -4.13 26.27 3.54
N ALA A 108 -3.32 27.08 4.24
CA ALA A 108 -2.59 28.19 3.61
C ALA A 108 -1.20 27.76 3.14
N ASP A 109 -0.86 26.47 3.26
CA ASP A 109 0.43 25.95 2.86
C ASP A 109 0.51 25.95 1.33
N GLU A 110 1.65 26.44 0.83
CA GLU A 110 1.94 26.37 -0.60
C GLU A 110 2.11 24.90 -0.98
N PRO A 111 1.52 24.46 -2.11
CA PRO A 111 1.69 23.10 -2.57
C PRO A 111 3.17 22.78 -2.84
N ALA A 112 3.57 21.58 -2.47
CA ALA A 112 4.88 21.04 -2.79
C ALA A 112 5.00 20.73 -4.31
N VAL A 113 3.87 20.55 -4.99
CA VAL A 113 3.81 20.36 -6.45
C VAL A 113 3.36 21.65 -7.17
N PRO A 114 4.13 22.14 -8.17
CA PRO A 114 3.84 23.40 -8.86
C PRO A 114 2.48 23.49 -9.58
N GLU A 115 1.83 22.35 -9.78
CA GLU A 115 0.56 22.22 -10.53
C GLU A 115 -0.67 22.21 -9.65
N ALA A 116 -0.50 22.04 -8.34
CA ALA A 116 -1.59 22.21 -7.41
C ALA A 116 -1.84 23.71 -7.19
N THR A 117 -3.10 24.12 -7.22
CA THR A 117 -3.49 25.50 -6.97
C THR A 117 -3.60 25.82 -5.47
N SER A 118 -3.65 24.79 -4.64
CA SER A 118 -3.82 24.88 -3.19
C SER A 118 -3.53 23.53 -2.52
N THR A 119 -3.20 23.57 -1.23
CA THR A 119 -3.05 22.39 -0.37
C THR A 119 -4.31 22.19 0.49
N PHE A 120 -4.67 20.92 0.71
CA PHE A 120 -5.85 20.52 1.47
C PHE A 120 -5.47 19.39 2.43
N GLU A 121 -5.68 19.60 3.72
CA GLU A 121 -5.38 18.61 4.75
C GLU A 121 -6.55 17.61 4.86
N GLY A 122 -6.39 16.45 4.25
CA GLY A 122 -7.38 15.38 4.18
C GLY A 122 -7.42 14.53 5.46
N THR A 123 -8.64 14.17 5.87
CA THR A 123 -8.91 13.36 7.07
C THR A 123 -9.74 12.11 6.77
N ALA A 124 -10.44 12.07 5.63
CA ALA A 124 -11.16 10.89 5.15
C ALA A 124 -11.43 10.98 3.64
N VAL A 125 -11.50 9.83 2.97
CA VAL A 125 -11.83 9.73 1.54
C VAL A 125 -13.07 8.84 1.36
N ARG A 126 -13.96 9.22 0.44
CA ARG A 126 -15.08 8.38 0.00
C ARG A 126 -15.04 8.18 -1.50
N GLU A 127 -14.95 6.93 -1.93
CA GLU A 127 -15.08 6.55 -3.33
C GLU A 127 -16.50 6.78 -3.87
N LEU A 128 -16.59 7.24 -5.11
CA LEU A 128 -17.84 7.51 -5.82
C LEU A 128 -18.00 6.64 -7.08
N THR A 129 -16.97 5.93 -7.51
CA THR A 129 -16.97 5.05 -8.70
C THR A 129 -16.17 3.77 -8.44
N ALA A 130 -16.75 2.63 -8.81
CA ALA A 130 -16.03 1.35 -8.84
C ALA A 130 -15.00 1.31 -9.99
N ALA A 131 -13.98 0.45 -9.86
CA ALA A 131 -13.00 0.18 -10.92
C ALA A 131 -13.68 -0.20 -12.26
N PRO A 132 -13.13 0.20 -13.41
CA PRO A 132 -13.75 -0.06 -14.71
C PRO A 132 -13.85 -1.56 -15.04
N ASP A 133 -14.98 -1.96 -15.64
CA ASP A 133 -15.25 -3.33 -16.09
C ASP A 133 -14.35 -3.77 -17.26
N ALA A 134 -13.80 -4.98 -17.17
CA ALA A 134 -12.72 -5.54 -18.01
C ALA A 134 -13.13 -6.08 -19.41
N ALA A 135 -14.24 -5.66 -20.02
CA ALA A 135 -14.72 -6.33 -21.26
C ALA A 135 -15.33 -5.44 -22.36
N ALA A 136 -15.35 -4.12 -22.21
CA ALA A 136 -15.72 -3.23 -23.32
C ALA A 136 -14.46 -2.74 -24.03
N VAL A 137 -14.46 -2.69 -25.37
CA VAL A 137 -13.48 -1.87 -26.08
C VAL A 137 -13.68 -0.44 -25.61
N THR A 138 -12.80 0.03 -24.74
CA THR A 138 -12.83 1.40 -24.25
C THR A 138 -12.03 2.23 -25.24
N SER A 139 -12.66 3.26 -25.78
CA SER A 139 -11.91 4.23 -26.57
C SER A 139 -11.62 5.41 -25.69
N ARG A 140 -10.35 5.77 -25.59
CA ARG A 140 -9.88 6.93 -24.84
C ARG A 140 -9.48 8.02 -25.82
N THR A 141 -9.95 9.22 -25.53
CA THR A 141 -9.64 10.40 -26.32
C THR A 141 -8.33 11.01 -25.83
N VAL A 142 -7.38 11.23 -26.74
CA VAL A 142 -6.07 11.82 -26.44
C VAL A 142 -5.90 13.10 -27.24
N ALA A 143 -5.52 14.19 -26.57
CA ALA A 143 -5.05 15.42 -27.20
C ALA A 143 -3.53 15.50 -27.07
N VAL A 144 -2.83 15.65 -28.20
CA VAL A 144 -1.38 15.90 -28.19
C VAL A 144 -1.14 17.39 -28.34
N VAL A 145 -0.38 18.00 -27.43
CA VAL A 145 -0.14 19.43 -27.41
C VAL A 145 1.36 19.69 -27.54
N LEU A 146 1.79 20.26 -28.66
CA LEU A 146 3.19 20.61 -28.91
C LEU A 146 3.47 21.98 -28.30
N LEU A 147 4.33 22.01 -27.29
CA LEU A 147 4.76 23.23 -26.62
C LEU A 147 6.09 23.73 -27.21
N GLN A 148 6.26 25.05 -27.21
CA GLN A 148 7.45 25.73 -27.69
C GLN A 148 7.95 26.70 -26.62
N LEU A 149 9.20 26.54 -26.18
CA LEU A 149 9.85 27.38 -25.16
C LEU A 149 10.20 28.77 -25.72
N GLY A 150 9.31 29.72 -25.50
CA GLY A 150 9.38 31.06 -26.07
C GLY A 150 9.34 31.06 -27.61
N PRO A 151 9.45 32.25 -28.23
CA PRO A 151 9.37 32.38 -29.68
C PRO A 151 10.59 31.85 -30.44
N ALA A 152 11.70 31.58 -29.74
CA ALA A 152 12.95 31.11 -30.33
C ALA A 152 13.21 29.61 -30.09
N GLY A 153 12.45 28.95 -29.22
CA GLY A 153 12.60 27.51 -28.96
C GLY A 153 12.22 26.66 -30.18
N PRO A 154 12.81 25.47 -30.36
CA PRO A 154 12.39 24.56 -31.41
C PRO A 154 10.98 24.00 -31.11
N ALA A 155 10.22 23.72 -32.18
CA ALA A 155 9.03 22.87 -32.06
C ALA A 155 9.49 21.41 -32.11
N PRO A 156 9.07 20.53 -31.18
CA PRO A 156 9.56 19.15 -31.10
C PRO A 156 9.23 18.33 -32.36
N TRP A 157 8.04 18.58 -32.93
CA TRP A 157 7.58 17.97 -34.17
C TRP A 157 6.79 18.98 -35.01
N SER A 158 6.63 18.67 -36.29
CA SER A 158 5.50 19.21 -37.03
C SER A 158 4.20 18.57 -36.51
N VAL A 159 3.06 19.25 -36.70
CA VAL A 159 1.74 18.70 -36.33
C VAL A 159 1.47 17.35 -37.01
N ASP A 160 1.93 17.17 -38.24
CA ASP A 160 1.71 15.92 -38.98
C ASP A 160 2.64 14.79 -38.50
N ASP A 161 3.89 15.09 -38.13
CA ASP A 161 4.81 14.10 -37.55
C ASP A 161 4.34 13.65 -36.16
N ALA A 162 3.86 14.57 -35.34
CA ALA A 162 3.26 14.24 -34.05
C ALA A 162 2.01 13.35 -34.23
N ARG A 163 1.16 13.67 -35.22
CA ARG A 163 -0.02 12.84 -35.54
C ARG A 163 0.37 11.45 -36.03
N ARG A 164 1.43 11.34 -36.82
CA ARG A 164 2.02 10.06 -37.23
C ARG A 164 2.52 9.26 -36.03
N ASN A 165 3.25 9.89 -35.11
CA ASN A 165 3.85 9.21 -33.98
C ASN A 165 2.84 8.81 -32.89
N PHE A 166 1.78 9.58 -32.67
CA PHE A 166 0.77 9.26 -31.65
C PHE A 166 -0.40 8.41 -32.17
N PHE A 167 -0.83 8.58 -33.43
CA PHE A 167 -2.11 8.01 -33.86
C PHE A 167 -2.04 7.13 -35.12
N THR A 168 -1.34 7.58 -36.17
CA THR A 168 -1.56 7.03 -37.52
C THR A 168 -0.46 6.09 -38.03
N GLY A 169 0.74 6.12 -37.43
CA GLY A 169 1.80 5.17 -37.75
C GLY A 169 1.47 3.76 -37.25
N ASP A 170 1.94 2.73 -37.97
CA ASP A 170 1.80 1.33 -37.56
C ASP A 170 2.57 1.00 -36.27
N ASP A 171 3.52 1.86 -35.91
CA ASP A 171 4.35 1.86 -34.71
C ASP A 171 4.07 3.11 -33.84
N SER A 172 2.86 3.65 -33.91
CA SER A 172 2.43 4.79 -33.10
C SER A 172 2.09 4.39 -31.66
N VAL A 173 1.98 5.38 -30.78
CA VAL A 173 1.49 5.21 -29.41
C VAL A 173 0.12 4.51 -29.41
N ALA A 174 -0.82 4.95 -30.25
CA ALA A 174 -2.12 4.28 -30.39
C ALA A 174 -1.98 2.81 -30.85
N ALA A 175 -1.03 2.50 -31.75
CA ALA A 175 -0.78 1.13 -32.17
C ALA A 175 -0.19 0.27 -31.04
N PHE A 176 0.68 0.82 -30.18
CA PHE A 176 1.16 0.15 -28.97
C PHE A 176 0.02 -0.24 -28.05
N PHE A 177 -0.86 0.70 -27.68
CA PHE A 177 -1.98 0.43 -26.78
C PHE A 177 -2.97 -0.57 -27.39
N ARG A 178 -3.23 -0.48 -28.70
CA ARG A 178 -4.08 -1.47 -29.39
C ARG A 178 -3.46 -2.88 -29.38
N GLU A 179 -2.15 -3.00 -29.58
CA GLU A 179 -1.46 -4.30 -29.56
C GLU A 179 -1.40 -4.89 -28.14
N SER A 180 -0.91 -4.10 -27.18
CA SER A 180 -0.70 -4.50 -25.78
C SER A 180 -2.00 -4.86 -25.06
N SER A 181 -3.11 -4.21 -25.41
CA SER A 181 -4.44 -4.44 -24.82
C SER A 181 -5.28 -5.52 -25.51
N PHE A 182 -4.74 -6.24 -26.51
CA PHE A 182 -5.54 -7.16 -27.32
C PHE A 182 -6.72 -6.47 -28.02
N SER A 183 -6.51 -5.24 -28.48
CA SER A 183 -7.52 -4.35 -29.07
C SER A 183 -8.67 -3.95 -28.13
N GLN A 184 -8.48 -4.04 -26.81
CA GLN A 184 -9.47 -3.58 -25.82
C GLN A 184 -9.38 -2.07 -25.56
N LEU A 185 -8.24 -1.44 -25.86
CA LEU A 185 -8.06 0.00 -25.77
C LEU A 185 -7.69 0.58 -27.14
N GLU A 186 -8.46 1.56 -27.59
CA GLU A 186 -8.14 2.36 -28.77
C GLU A 186 -7.99 3.84 -28.39
N LEU A 187 -6.79 4.38 -28.60
CA LEU A 187 -6.51 5.80 -28.45
C LEU A 187 -6.85 6.56 -29.72
N ARG A 188 -7.63 7.65 -29.60
CA ARG A 188 -8.06 8.46 -30.75
C ARG A 188 -8.19 9.94 -30.43
N GLY A 189 -8.29 10.77 -31.46
CA GLY A 189 -8.79 12.14 -31.30
C GLY A 189 -10.29 12.17 -30.95
N ARG A 190 -10.73 13.25 -30.32
CA ARG A 190 -12.14 13.56 -30.10
C ARG A 190 -12.76 14.24 -31.32
N ASP A 191 -12.05 15.21 -31.88
CA ASP A 191 -12.52 16.11 -32.94
C ASP A 191 -12.07 15.63 -34.33
N ARG A 192 -10.92 14.96 -34.41
CA ARG A 192 -10.38 14.37 -35.65
C ARG A 192 -10.27 12.85 -35.58
N ALA A 193 -10.71 12.20 -36.65
CA ALA A 193 -10.60 10.75 -36.81
C ALA A 193 -9.15 10.25 -36.94
N ASP A 194 -8.24 11.09 -37.43
CA ASP A 194 -6.81 10.79 -37.58
C ASP A 194 -5.96 11.28 -36.38
N GLY A 195 -6.60 11.77 -35.31
CA GLY A 195 -5.92 12.21 -34.09
C GLY A 195 -5.79 13.73 -33.96
N ASP A 196 -6.06 14.21 -32.75
CA ASP A 196 -6.01 15.63 -32.41
C ASP A 196 -4.62 16.02 -31.92
N VAL A 197 -4.02 16.96 -32.65
CA VAL A 197 -2.70 17.51 -32.37
C VAL A 197 -2.79 19.03 -32.45
N TYR A 198 -2.52 19.69 -31.32
CA TYR A 198 -2.48 21.13 -31.18
C TYR A 198 -1.02 21.58 -31.23
N GLY A 199 -0.62 22.28 -32.28
CA GLY A 199 0.77 22.69 -32.51
C GLY A 199 1.08 24.11 -32.07
N SER A 200 2.34 24.35 -31.71
CA SER A 200 2.96 25.66 -31.56
C SER A 200 2.39 26.55 -30.46
N LEU A 201 1.96 25.95 -29.34
CA LEU A 201 1.62 26.73 -28.15
C LEU A 201 2.89 27.22 -27.47
N GLN A 202 3.02 28.54 -27.38
CA GLN A 202 4.18 29.16 -26.75
C GLN A 202 4.02 29.15 -25.23
N ILE A 203 5.02 28.61 -24.56
CA ILE A 203 5.19 28.70 -23.10
C ILE A 203 6.37 29.63 -22.80
N PRO A 204 6.52 30.15 -21.56
CA PRO A 204 7.69 30.94 -21.18
C PRO A 204 9.01 30.24 -21.51
N ALA A 205 10.01 31.00 -21.96
CA ALA A 205 11.30 30.42 -22.37
C ALA A 205 12.10 29.86 -21.17
N ASP A 206 11.76 30.31 -19.96
CA ASP A 206 12.38 29.97 -18.68
C ASP A 206 11.53 29.00 -17.85
N THR A 207 10.51 28.34 -18.43
CA THR A 207 9.76 27.28 -17.75
C THR A 207 10.72 26.22 -17.19
N ALA A 208 10.69 26.01 -15.88
CA ALA A 208 11.53 25.03 -15.18
C ALA A 208 11.02 23.59 -15.39
N CYS A 209 11.89 22.59 -15.25
CA CYS A 209 11.47 21.18 -15.31
C CYS A 209 10.49 20.89 -14.16
N GLY A 210 9.38 20.23 -14.46
CA GLY A 210 8.25 20.02 -13.53
C GLY A 210 7.16 21.09 -13.59
N ASN A 211 7.32 22.15 -14.40
CA ASN A 211 6.30 23.20 -14.57
C ASN A 211 5.65 23.17 -15.97
N GLU A 212 5.96 22.16 -16.78
CA GLU A 212 5.51 22.08 -18.18
C GLU A 212 4.00 21.94 -18.31
N ALA A 213 3.37 21.11 -17.49
CA ALA A 213 1.94 20.90 -17.55
C ALA A 213 1.19 22.19 -17.21
N GLN A 214 1.57 22.87 -16.12
CA GLN A 214 0.97 24.15 -15.75
C GLN A 214 1.16 25.20 -16.85
N ALA A 215 2.37 25.34 -17.40
CA ALA A 215 2.64 26.28 -18.48
C ALA A 215 1.84 25.92 -19.76
N GLY A 216 1.67 24.63 -20.04
CA GLY A 216 0.84 24.11 -21.12
C GLY A 216 -0.64 24.44 -20.92
N GLN A 217 -1.18 24.27 -19.70
CA GLN A 217 -2.55 24.64 -19.35
C GLN A 217 -2.78 26.14 -19.53
N ASP A 218 -1.87 26.98 -19.04
CA ASP A 218 -1.95 28.44 -19.21
C ASP A 218 -1.96 28.83 -20.70
N ALA A 219 -1.13 28.17 -21.51
CA ALA A 219 -1.08 28.41 -22.96
C ALA A 219 -2.36 27.96 -23.68
N LEU A 220 -2.98 26.84 -23.26
CA LEU A 220 -4.28 26.39 -23.77
C LEU A 220 -5.38 27.40 -23.41
N GLN A 221 -5.43 27.86 -22.16
CA GLN A 221 -6.38 28.87 -21.71
C GLN A 221 -6.22 30.18 -22.49
N ALA A 222 -4.98 30.65 -22.69
CA ALA A 222 -4.69 31.84 -23.48
C ALA A 222 -5.10 31.69 -24.96
N ALA A 223 -5.02 30.47 -25.50
CA ALA A 223 -5.49 30.13 -26.84
C ALA A 223 -7.02 29.90 -26.92
N GLY A 224 -7.72 29.87 -25.79
CA GLY A 224 -9.15 29.55 -25.72
C GLY A 224 -9.46 28.09 -26.07
N LEU A 225 -8.52 27.18 -25.82
CA LEU A 225 -8.65 25.74 -26.04
C LEU A 225 -9.02 25.05 -24.73
N ASP A 226 -10.13 24.31 -24.74
CA ASP A 226 -10.57 23.49 -23.61
C ASP A 226 -10.40 22.01 -23.93
N LEU A 227 -9.49 21.38 -23.19
CA LEU A 227 -9.18 19.95 -23.31
C LEU A 227 -9.73 19.10 -22.16
N SER A 228 -10.54 19.67 -21.26
CA SER A 228 -11.09 18.96 -20.10
C SER A 228 -11.90 17.72 -20.46
N ALA A 229 -12.52 17.71 -21.65
CA ALA A 229 -13.31 16.59 -22.15
C ALA A 229 -12.51 15.52 -22.91
N TYR A 230 -11.18 15.60 -22.96
CA TYR A 230 -10.33 14.47 -23.37
C TYR A 230 -10.11 13.52 -22.19
N ASP A 231 -9.84 12.24 -22.45
CA ASP A 231 -9.43 11.32 -21.39
C ASP A 231 -7.97 11.58 -21.00
N HIS A 232 -7.12 11.89 -21.99
CA HIS A 232 -5.70 12.17 -21.79
C HIS A 232 -5.22 13.40 -22.58
N VAL A 233 -4.27 14.13 -22.00
CA VAL A 233 -3.58 15.26 -22.62
C VAL A 233 -2.08 15.03 -22.52
N ALA A 234 -1.44 14.79 -23.67
CA ALA A 234 -0.01 14.57 -23.77
C ALA A 234 0.68 15.85 -24.25
N TYR A 235 1.37 16.53 -23.35
CA TYR A 235 2.27 17.62 -23.71
C TYR A 235 3.57 17.05 -24.29
N VAL A 236 4.01 17.61 -25.41
CA VAL A 236 5.29 17.27 -26.04
C VAL A 236 6.08 18.53 -26.21
N LEU A 237 7.32 18.54 -25.74
CA LEU A 237 8.21 19.69 -25.86
C LEU A 237 9.66 19.26 -26.03
N ASP A 238 10.42 20.05 -26.77
CA ASP A 238 11.87 19.88 -26.85
C ASP A 238 12.54 20.63 -25.70
N SER A 239 13.40 19.95 -24.95
CA SER A 239 14.05 20.44 -23.74
C SER A 239 15.56 20.22 -23.75
N ALA A 240 16.17 19.97 -24.92
CA ALA A 240 17.58 19.57 -25.04
C ALA A 240 18.57 20.46 -24.25
N ASP A 241 18.26 21.76 -24.08
CA ASP A 241 19.11 22.73 -23.39
C ASP A 241 18.73 22.98 -21.90
N ARG A 242 17.64 22.40 -21.39
CA ARG A 242 17.12 22.64 -20.02
C ARG A 242 17.74 21.73 -18.96
N GLY A 243 18.39 20.64 -19.37
CA GLY A 243 19.01 19.69 -18.44
C GLY A 243 17.99 19.01 -17.52
N CYS A 244 16.75 18.81 -17.98
CA CYS A 244 15.78 18.04 -17.22
C CYS A 244 16.31 16.62 -17.00
N TRP A 245 16.12 16.14 -15.78
CA TRP A 245 16.63 14.87 -15.30
C TRP A 245 15.63 13.74 -15.56
N PHE A 246 14.64 13.91 -16.43
CA PHE A 246 13.64 12.91 -16.79
C PHE A 246 13.38 12.91 -18.30
N GLY A 247 12.84 11.81 -18.83
CA GLY A 247 12.37 11.70 -20.22
C GLY A 247 10.93 12.17 -20.39
N GLY A 248 10.11 11.96 -19.37
CA GLY A 248 8.73 12.42 -19.25
C GLY A 248 8.31 12.38 -17.78
N TRP A 249 7.06 12.71 -17.52
CA TRP A 249 6.38 12.42 -16.26
C TRP A 249 4.87 12.48 -16.49
N ALA A 250 4.10 11.82 -15.61
CA ALA A 250 2.65 11.80 -15.69
C ALA A 250 1.97 11.64 -14.33
N TYR A 251 0.70 12.03 -14.28
CA TYR A 251 -0.13 11.68 -13.13
C TYR A 251 -0.60 10.24 -13.23
N VAL A 252 -0.37 9.46 -12.18
CA VAL A 252 -0.92 8.12 -12.02
C VAL A 252 -2.44 8.22 -11.89
N GLY A 253 -3.17 7.52 -12.77
CA GLY A 253 -4.62 7.57 -12.90
C GLY A 253 -5.19 8.91 -13.38
N GLY A 254 -4.34 9.87 -13.74
CA GLY A 254 -4.75 11.21 -14.14
C GLY A 254 -4.86 11.43 -15.65
N GLN A 255 -5.16 12.68 -16.03
CA GLN A 255 -5.34 13.06 -17.44
C GLN A 255 -4.03 13.42 -18.15
N VAL A 256 -3.03 13.94 -17.44
CA VAL A 256 -1.92 14.68 -18.07
C VAL A 256 -0.62 13.87 -18.04
N SER A 257 0.11 13.95 -19.16
CA SER A 257 1.51 13.53 -19.29
C SER A 257 2.35 14.61 -19.98
N VAL A 258 3.63 14.66 -19.64
CA VAL A 258 4.65 15.50 -20.26
C VAL A 258 5.71 14.59 -20.87
N ASN A 259 6.04 14.82 -22.13
CA ASN A 259 6.92 13.95 -22.92
C ASN A 259 8.03 14.82 -23.52
N LEU A 260 9.26 14.66 -23.03
CA LEU A 260 10.40 15.39 -23.60
C LEU A 260 10.82 14.73 -24.90
N TYR A 261 11.08 15.57 -25.91
CA TYR A 261 11.43 15.09 -27.22
C TYR A 261 12.82 14.41 -27.22
N ALA A 262 12.84 13.11 -27.53
CA ALA A 262 14.04 12.29 -27.61
C ALA A 262 14.13 11.55 -28.96
N GLY A 263 13.74 12.24 -30.04
CA GLY A 263 13.53 11.64 -31.37
C GLY A 263 12.26 10.78 -31.41
N ASP A 264 11.90 10.30 -32.61
CA ASP A 264 10.62 9.59 -32.81
C ASP A 264 10.47 8.36 -31.90
N TRP A 265 11.48 7.49 -31.85
CA TRP A 265 11.43 6.28 -31.02
C TRP A 265 11.41 6.58 -29.52
N GLY A 266 12.34 7.41 -29.04
CA GLY A 266 12.42 7.76 -27.62
C GLY A 266 11.15 8.43 -27.11
N THR A 267 10.60 9.38 -27.87
CA THR A 267 9.36 10.08 -27.47
C THR A 267 8.15 9.15 -27.45
N ARG A 268 8.06 8.15 -28.34
CA ARG A 268 7.00 7.13 -28.28
C ARG A 268 7.16 6.19 -27.10
N SER A 269 8.41 5.79 -26.80
CA SER A 269 8.72 4.96 -25.63
C SER A 269 8.29 5.66 -24.35
N VAL A 270 8.65 6.94 -24.20
CA VAL A 270 8.21 7.80 -23.10
C VAL A 270 6.69 7.91 -23.10
N ALA A 271 6.05 8.25 -24.22
CA ALA A 271 4.59 8.37 -24.27
C ALA A 271 3.82 7.08 -23.92
N ASN A 272 4.36 5.91 -24.26
CA ASN A 272 3.79 4.62 -23.85
C ASN A 272 3.92 4.41 -22.33
N HIS A 273 5.03 4.84 -21.73
CA HIS A 273 5.26 4.83 -20.27
C HIS A 273 4.31 5.81 -19.56
N GLU A 274 4.32 7.08 -19.98
CA GLU A 274 3.55 8.15 -19.35
C GLU A 274 2.03 7.93 -19.43
N LEU A 275 1.54 7.43 -20.58
CA LEU A 275 0.13 7.06 -20.67
C LEU A 275 -0.19 5.80 -19.85
N GLY A 276 0.79 4.93 -19.59
CA GLY A 276 0.65 3.84 -18.62
C GLY A 276 0.37 4.34 -17.21
N HIS A 277 1.07 5.40 -16.77
CA HIS A 277 0.73 6.10 -15.52
C HIS A 277 -0.68 6.66 -15.56
N ASN A 278 -1.08 7.38 -16.61
CA ASN A 278 -2.45 7.89 -16.71
C ASN A 278 -3.53 6.80 -16.64
N LEU A 279 -3.20 5.54 -16.92
CA LEU A 279 -4.09 4.38 -16.75
C LEU A 279 -4.04 3.73 -15.36
N GLY A 280 -3.16 4.19 -14.48
CA GLY A 280 -3.06 3.76 -13.07
C GLY A 280 -1.88 2.85 -12.77
N LEU A 281 -0.90 2.70 -13.67
CA LEU A 281 0.28 1.87 -13.42
C LEU A 281 1.37 2.64 -12.66
N SER A 282 2.03 1.98 -11.72
CA SER A 282 3.29 2.44 -11.13
C SER A 282 4.49 1.88 -11.91
N HIS A 283 5.71 2.33 -11.57
CA HIS A 283 6.93 1.81 -12.19
C HIS A 283 7.09 0.29 -12.02
N ALA A 284 7.67 -0.36 -13.04
CA ALA A 284 8.11 -1.74 -13.00
C ALA A 284 9.54 -1.80 -12.42
N GLN A 285 9.62 -2.37 -11.23
CA GLN A 285 10.82 -2.37 -10.41
C GLN A 285 11.62 -3.66 -10.57
N SER A 286 12.81 -3.71 -9.99
CA SER A 286 13.48 -4.98 -9.71
C SER A 286 13.87 -5.11 -8.25
N LEU A 287 14.00 -6.37 -7.81
CA LEU A 287 14.44 -6.71 -6.47
C LEU A 287 15.90 -7.14 -6.51
N TYR A 288 16.79 -6.29 -5.99
CA TYR A 288 18.21 -6.60 -5.87
C TYR A 288 18.53 -7.01 -4.43
N CYS A 289 18.81 -8.29 -4.23
CA CYS A 289 19.18 -8.84 -2.93
C CYS A 289 20.65 -9.27 -2.89
N THR A 290 21.25 -9.20 -1.70
CA THR A 290 22.59 -9.71 -1.43
C THR A 290 22.61 -10.53 -0.14
N GLY A 291 23.39 -11.60 -0.11
CA GLY A 291 23.65 -12.40 1.08
C GLY A 291 24.59 -11.70 2.08
N PRO A 292 24.84 -12.33 3.25
CA PRO A 292 25.77 -11.82 4.27
C PRO A 292 27.23 -11.70 3.79
N ASP A 293 27.58 -12.38 2.69
CA ASP A 293 28.87 -12.30 2.01
C ASP A 293 28.91 -11.21 0.91
N GLY A 294 27.82 -10.46 0.74
CA GLY A 294 27.66 -9.41 -0.26
C GLY A 294 27.46 -9.93 -1.68
N GLN A 295 27.31 -11.23 -1.90
CA GLN A 295 27.00 -11.80 -3.22
C GLN A 295 25.52 -11.63 -3.52
N ALA A 296 25.18 -11.41 -4.79
CA ALA A 296 23.78 -11.28 -5.22
C ALA A 296 23.00 -12.57 -4.96
N THR A 297 21.74 -12.43 -4.54
CA THR A 297 20.79 -13.53 -4.32
C THR A 297 19.46 -13.19 -4.97
N SER A 298 18.66 -14.21 -5.32
CA SER A 298 17.34 -13.99 -5.93
C SER A 298 16.28 -13.50 -4.94
N VAL A 299 16.43 -13.84 -3.66
CA VAL A 299 15.52 -13.47 -2.59
C VAL A 299 16.29 -13.02 -1.36
N GLU A 300 15.56 -12.50 -0.40
CA GLU A 300 16.08 -12.21 0.93
C GLU A 300 16.55 -13.49 1.60
N VAL A 301 17.74 -13.43 2.21
CA VAL A 301 18.35 -14.54 2.95
C VAL A 301 18.82 -14.02 4.31
N THR A 302 18.87 -14.89 5.31
CA THR A 302 19.26 -14.51 6.67
C THR A 302 20.62 -13.80 6.70
N GLY A 303 20.66 -12.60 7.26
CA GLY A 303 21.87 -11.76 7.33
C GLY A 303 22.22 -11.03 6.02
N GLY A 304 21.38 -11.14 5.00
CA GLY A 304 21.47 -10.38 3.76
C GLY A 304 20.70 -9.06 3.81
N THR A 305 20.58 -8.41 2.66
CA THR A 305 19.80 -7.18 2.44
C THR A 305 19.16 -7.20 1.07
N CYS A 306 17.94 -6.67 0.96
CA CYS A 306 17.29 -6.41 -0.33
C CYS A 306 17.04 -4.93 -0.51
N SER A 307 17.16 -4.46 -1.75
CA SER A 307 16.83 -3.11 -2.19
C SER A 307 15.97 -3.17 -3.44
N VAL A 308 15.02 -2.26 -3.54
CA VAL A 308 14.14 -2.11 -4.70
C VAL A 308 14.75 -1.08 -5.65
N TRP A 309 14.85 -1.43 -6.92
CA TRP A 309 15.27 -0.50 -7.97
C TRP A 309 14.06 -0.16 -8.82
N GLU A 310 13.62 1.08 -8.76
CA GLU A 310 12.32 1.53 -9.23
C GLU A 310 12.00 1.24 -10.71
N TYR A 311 12.99 1.40 -11.60
CA TYR A 311 12.87 1.08 -13.03
C TYR A 311 13.61 -0.19 -13.42
N GLY A 312 13.87 -1.04 -12.42
CA GLY A 312 14.79 -2.15 -12.54
C GLY A 312 14.32 -3.28 -13.46
N ASP A 313 13.06 -3.27 -13.90
CA ASP A 313 12.53 -4.24 -14.88
C ASP A 313 12.83 -3.78 -16.33
N PRO A 314 13.78 -4.41 -17.04
CA PRO A 314 14.10 -4.04 -18.42
C PRO A 314 13.09 -4.60 -19.43
N PHE A 315 12.13 -5.42 -18.99
CA PHE A 315 11.21 -6.17 -19.85
C PHE A 315 9.78 -5.63 -19.80
N ASP A 316 9.53 -4.56 -19.05
CA ASP A 316 8.23 -3.90 -18.94
C ASP A 316 8.35 -2.44 -19.39
N THR A 317 7.39 -1.94 -20.15
CA THR A 317 7.33 -0.51 -20.53
C THR A 317 7.37 0.41 -19.32
N MET A 318 6.81 0.02 -18.18
CA MET A 318 6.81 0.80 -16.93
C MET A 318 8.16 0.75 -16.19
N GLY A 319 9.15 0.00 -16.68
CA GLY A 319 10.53 0.03 -16.18
C GLY A 319 11.45 0.83 -17.11
N ASN A 320 12.77 0.61 -17.02
CA ASN A 320 13.75 1.30 -17.87
C ASN A 320 13.86 0.65 -19.26
N ASN A 321 12.77 0.70 -20.02
CA ASN A 321 12.64 -0.04 -21.26
C ASN A 321 12.64 0.87 -22.50
N TRP A 322 13.84 1.22 -22.96
CA TRP A 322 14.05 1.88 -24.25
C TRP A 322 13.91 0.95 -25.46
N ILE A 323 13.75 -0.36 -25.22
CA ILE A 323 13.72 -1.43 -26.24
C ILE A 323 12.32 -1.59 -26.84
N GLY A 324 11.30 -1.05 -26.16
CA GLY A 324 9.93 -0.98 -26.63
C GLY A 324 9.10 -2.23 -26.33
N PHE A 325 9.49 -3.06 -25.35
CA PHE A 325 8.62 -4.14 -24.89
C PHE A 325 7.28 -3.62 -24.36
N GLN A 326 6.23 -4.44 -24.47
CA GLN A 326 4.93 -4.16 -23.88
C GLN A 326 4.95 -4.32 -22.35
N TYR A 327 3.84 -3.96 -21.70
CA TYR A 327 3.61 -4.25 -20.29
C TYR A 327 3.66 -5.76 -20.02
N SER A 328 4.17 -6.15 -18.87
CA SER A 328 4.11 -7.52 -18.35
C SER A 328 2.67 -7.99 -18.22
N ALA A 329 2.46 -9.31 -18.20
CA ALA A 329 1.11 -9.84 -18.02
C ALA A 329 0.49 -9.41 -16.68
N SER A 330 1.29 -9.19 -15.64
CA SER A 330 0.84 -8.63 -14.35
C SER A 330 0.24 -7.23 -14.51
N TYR A 331 0.89 -6.33 -15.24
CA TYR A 331 0.31 -5.00 -15.49
C TYR A 331 -0.84 -5.02 -16.47
N LYS A 332 -0.81 -5.89 -17.50
CA LYS A 332 -2.00 -6.13 -18.34
C LYS A 332 -3.20 -6.63 -17.53
N ALA A 333 -2.98 -7.46 -16.52
CA ALA A 333 -4.02 -7.92 -15.59
C ALA A 333 -4.57 -6.80 -14.72
N ARG A 334 -3.72 -5.90 -14.20
CA ARG A 334 -4.17 -4.72 -13.43
C ARG A 334 -5.03 -3.77 -14.26
N LEU A 335 -4.67 -3.57 -15.52
CA LEU A 335 -5.45 -2.79 -16.48
C LEU A 335 -6.73 -3.49 -16.95
N GLY A 336 -6.97 -4.74 -16.52
CA GLY A 336 -8.11 -5.54 -16.92
C GLY A 336 -8.01 -6.10 -18.34
N TRP A 337 -6.86 -5.99 -19.02
CA TRP A 337 -6.67 -6.52 -20.37
C TRP A 337 -6.46 -8.03 -20.36
N VAL A 338 -5.78 -8.55 -19.34
CA VAL A 338 -5.86 -9.97 -18.98
C VAL A 338 -7.02 -10.10 -17.99
N ALA A 339 -8.11 -10.73 -18.45
CA ALA A 339 -9.29 -10.93 -17.61
C ALA A 339 -8.97 -11.82 -16.39
N PRO A 340 -9.79 -11.81 -15.33
CA PRO A 340 -9.58 -12.67 -14.16
C PRO A 340 -9.47 -14.16 -14.50
N SER A 341 -10.12 -14.64 -15.58
CA SER A 341 -9.99 -16.02 -16.06
C SER A 341 -8.62 -16.35 -16.66
N GLY A 342 -7.85 -15.34 -17.05
CA GLY A 342 -6.46 -15.45 -17.50
C GLY A 342 -5.43 -15.45 -16.36
N ILE A 343 -5.89 -15.36 -15.10
CA ILE A 343 -5.05 -15.39 -13.90
C ILE A 343 -5.32 -16.71 -13.16
N THR A 344 -4.30 -17.54 -13.00
CA THR A 344 -4.39 -18.74 -12.16
C THR A 344 -3.72 -18.49 -10.82
N THR A 345 -4.50 -18.47 -9.74
CA THR A 345 -3.95 -18.43 -8.37
C THR A 345 -3.58 -19.84 -7.91
N VAL A 346 -2.32 -20.04 -7.55
CA VAL A 346 -1.78 -21.32 -7.09
C VAL A 346 -2.15 -21.53 -5.62
N SER A 347 -3.00 -22.53 -5.35
CA SER A 347 -3.41 -22.91 -3.99
C SER A 347 -2.91 -24.29 -3.57
N ALA A 348 -2.19 -25.00 -4.43
CA ALA A 348 -1.66 -26.33 -4.17
C ALA A 348 -0.40 -26.58 -5.01
N SER A 349 0.52 -27.41 -4.52
CA SER A 349 1.65 -27.88 -5.33
C SER A 349 1.14 -28.61 -6.58
N GLY A 350 1.79 -28.39 -7.71
CA GLY A 350 1.33 -28.94 -8.98
C GLY A 350 2.07 -28.40 -10.18
N THR A 351 1.62 -28.84 -11.36
CA THR A 351 2.14 -28.36 -12.64
C THR A 351 1.08 -27.51 -13.31
N TYR A 352 1.49 -26.34 -13.77
CA TYR A 352 0.65 -25.28 -14.33
C TYR A 352 1.14 -24.90 -15.71
N THR A 353 0.24 -24.43 -16.55
CA THR A 353 0.53 -23.94 -17.91
C THR A 353 0.28 -22.45 -17.99
N LEU A 354 1.17 -21.75 -18.67
CA LEU A 354 1.07 -20.32 -18.97
C LEU A 354 1.12 -20.14 -20.49
N ALA A 355 0.24 -19.34 -21.05
CA ALA A 355 0.33 -18.87 -22.43
C ALA A 355 1.16 -17.56 -22.50
N PRO A 356 1.71 -17.20 -23.67
CA PRO A 356 2.48 -15.98 -23.82
C PRO A 356 1.69 -14.71 -23.46
N SER A 357 2.39 -13.74 -22.88
CA SER A 357 1.82 -12.46 -22.45
C SER A 357 1.26 -11.61 -23.62
N GLU A 358 1.65 -11.92 -24.85
CA GLU A 358 1.34 -11.13 -26.05
C GLU A 358 0.15 -11.63 -26.86
N VAL A 359 -0.38 -12.82 -26.58
CA VAL A 359 -1.45 -13.43 -27.40
C VAL A 359 -2.82 -13.42 -26.72
N THR A 360 -3.88 -13.22 -27.52
CA THR A 360 -5.26 -13.46 -27.06
C THR A 360 -5.48 -14.96 -26.90
N THR A 361 -5.92 -15.39 -25.72
CA THR A 361 -6.04 -16.80 -25.36
C THR A 361 -7.07 -17.01 -24.25
N ASP A 362 -7.60 -18.23 -24.16
CA ASP A 362 -8.43 -18.69 -23.03
C ASP A 362 -7.59 -19.42 -21.96
N GLN A 363 -6.27 -19.53 -22.16
CA GLN A 363 -5.34 -20.11 -21.20
C GLN A 363 -4.79 -19.03 -20.24
N PRO A 364 -4.33 -19.42 -19.05
CA PRO A 364 -3.73 -18.46 -18.11
C PRO A 364 -2.52 -17.76 -18.71
N GLN A 365 -2.39 -16.45 -18.53
CA GLN A 365 -1.21 -15.65 -18.90
C GLN A 365 -0.44 -15.17 -17.67
N VAL A 366 -1.08 -15.20 -16.49
CA VAL A 366 -0.44 -14.93 -15.19
C VAL A 366 -0.64 -16.14 -14.28
N LEU A 367 0.44 -16.68 -13.74
CA LEU A 367 0.40 -17.64 -12.64
C LEU A 367 0.77 -16.89 -11.36
N ARG A 368 -0.20 -16.72 -10.46
CA ARG A 368 -0.05 -15.97 -9.21
C ARG A 368 0.13 -16.91 -8.04
N ILE A 369 1.25 -16.84 -7.36
CA ILE A 369 1.58 -17.66 -6.19
C ILE A 369 1.54 -16.76 -4.96
N PRO A 370 0.49 -16.82 -4.13
CA PRO A 370 0.39 -15.99 -2.92
C PRO A 370 1.54 -16.28 -1.94
N LEU A 371 2.09 -15.22 -1.36
CA LEU A 371 3.12 -15.28 -0.33
C LEU A 371 2.48 -15.03 1.05
N PRO A 372 3.07 -15.55 2.13
CA PRO A 372 2.55 -15.29 3.47
C PRO A 372 2.52 -13.80 3.83
N SER A 373 3.37 -12.96 3.22
CA SER A 373 3.41 -11.50 3.38
C SER A 373 2.18 -10.77 2.85
N GLY A 374 1.26 -11.46 2.16
CA GLY A 374 0.12 -10.84 1.45
C GLY A 374 0.43 -10.45 0.00
N GLU A 375 1.70 -10.45 -0.39
CA GLU A 375 2.11 -10.27 -1.78
C GLU A 375 2.03 -11.57 -2.57
N SER A 376 2.55 -11.57 -3.80
CA SER A 376 2.60 -12.76 -4.64
C SER A 376 3.86 -12.83 -5.50
N TYR A 377 4.24 -14.03 -5.94
CA TYR A 377 5.02 -14.17 -7.16
C TYR A 377 4.07 -14.32 -8.34
N ASP A 378 4.09 -13.35 -9.24
CA ASP A 378 3.46 -13.43 -10.54
C ASP A 378 4.47 -13.91 -11.57
N LEU A 379 4.07 -14.91 -12.35
CA LEU A 379 4.88 -15.46 -13.43
C LEU A 379 4.20 -15.21 -14.77
N ASP A 380 5.01 -14.81 -15.74
CA ASP A 380 4.60 -14.68 -17.13
C ASP A 380 5.74 -15.04 -18.10
N VAL A 381 5.38 -15.29 -19.36
CA VAL A 381 6.31 -15.77 -20.38
C VAL A 381 6.15 -14.93 -21.63
N ARG A 382 7.28 -14.47 -22.18
CA ARG A 382 7.31 -13.58 -23.34
C ARG A 382 7.62 -14.37 -24.60
N GLN A 383 7.03 -13.94 -25.72
CA GLN A 383 7.40 -14.42 -27.04
C GLN A 383 7.55 -13.24 -28.01
N PRO A 384 8.37 -13.37 -29.07
CA PRO A 384 8.42 -12.36 -30.11
C PRO A 384 7.04 -12.18 -30.75
N PHE A 385 6.51 -10.96 -30.68
CA PHE A 385 5.17 -10.65 -31.15
C PHE A 385 5.12 -9.33 -31.93
N GLY A 386 4.18 -9.25 -32.88
CA GLY A 386 3.99 -8.05 -33.68
C GLY A 386 5.20 -7.73 -34.58
N GLN A 387 5.30 -6.46 -34.97
CA GLN A 387 6.35 -5.96 -35.86
C GLN A 387 7.35 -5.03 -35.16
N PHE A 388 6.94 -4.36 -34.07
CA PHE A 388 7.67 -3.21 -33.54
C PHE A 388 8.01 -3.29 -32.05
N TRP A 389 7.13 -3.81 -31.20
CA TRP A 389 7.27 -3.72 -29.75
C TRP A 389 7.96 -4.96 -29.17
N ASP A 390 7.18 -6.00 -28.88
CA ASP A 390 7.73 -7.28 -28.43
C ASP A 390 8.42 -8.07 -29.55
N ALA A 391 8.53 -7.54 -30.78
CA ALA A 391 9.32 -8.15 -31.85
C ALA A 391 10.80 -8.29 -31.46
N GLN A 392 11.28 -7.48 -30.52
CA GLN A 392 12.63 -7.45 -29.99
C GLN A 392 12.91 -8.58 -29.01
N VAL A 393 11.88 -9.28 -28.49
CA VAL A 393 12.06 -10.40 -27.54
C VAL A 393 12.96 -11.48 -28.14
N LYS A 394 12.98 -11.59 -29.48
CA LYS A 394 13.86 -12.51 -30.23
C LYS A 394 15.35 -12.29 -29.98
N ASP A 395 15.74 -11.09 -29.53
CA ASP A 395 17.13 -10.70 -29.28
C ASP A 395 17.55 -10.98 -27.83
N TYR A 396 16.65 -11.52 -26.99
CA TYR A 396 16.85 -11.81 -25.57
C TYR A 396 16.67 -13.31 -25.29
N PRO A 397 17.74 -14.13 -25.43
CA PRO A 397 17.64 -15.58 -25.31
C PRO A 397 17.04 -16.07 -23.99
N ALA A 398 17.31 -15.36 -22.88
CA ALA A 398 16.79 -15.72 -21.57
C ALA A 398 15.25 -15.66 -21.50
N LEU A 399 14.63 -14.72 -22.21
CA LEU A 399 13.16 -14.63 -22.31
C LEU A 399 12.56 -15.76 -23.17
N LEU A 400 13.31 -16.24 -24.18
CA LEU A 400 12.84 -17.29 -25.10
C LEU A 400 12.86 -18.69 -24.47
N ASP A 401 13.68 -18.89 -23.45
CA ASP A 401 13.89 -20.18 -22.77
C ASP A 401 13.62 -20.10 -21.26
N GLY A 402 12.86 -19.10 -20.81
CA GLY A 402 12.59 -18.87 -19.40
C GLY A 402 11.23 -18.26 -19.11
N VAL A 403 10.86 -18.29 -17.83
CA VAL A 403 9.65 -17.67 -17.29
C VAL A 403 10.10 -16.53 -16.37
N GLU A 404 9.54 -15.34 -16.56
CA GLU A 404 9.84 -14.22 -15.68
C GLU A 404 9.15 -14.42 -14.32
N VAL A 405 9.82 -14.01 -13.25
CA VAL A 405 9.27 -14.08 -11.88
C VAL A 405 9.26 -12.67 -11.33
N ARG A 406 8.07 -12.15 -10.99
CA ARG A 406 7.90 -10.83 -10.41
C ARG A 406 7.27 -10.96 -9.04
N ARG A 407 7.87 -10.36 -8.00
CA ARG A 407 7.18 -10.14 -6.73
C ARG A 407 6.18 -8.99 -6.95
N ALA A 408 4.91 -9.21 -6.64
CA ALA A 408 3.84 -8.28 -6.96
C ALA A 408 2.95 -8.05 -5.74
N ASN A 409 2.63 -6.78 -5.49
CA ASN A 409 1.59 -6.33 -4.57
C ASN A 409 0.49 -5.60 -5.35
N GLU A 410 -0.43 -4.90 -4.69
CA GLU A 410 -1.54 -4.19 -5.36
C GLU A 410 -1.13 -2.95 -6.18
N TRP A 411 0.08 -2.43 -5.96
CA TRP A 411 0.60 -1.22 -6.62
C TRP A 411 1.63 -1.49 -7.70
N THR A 412 2.63 -2.33 -7.41
CA THR A 412 3.82 -2.49 -8.26
C THR A 412 4.22 -3.95 -8.47
N THR A 413 5.14 -4.16 -9.41
CA THR A 413 5.85 -5.41 -9.68
C THR A 413 7.35 -5.22 -9.55
N GLN A 414 8.03 -6.20 -8.97
CA GLN A 414 9.48 -6.24 -8.80
C GLN A 414 10.03 -7.50 -9.47
N LEU A 415 10.74 -7.33 -10.59
CA LEU A 415 11.42 -8.43 -11.27
C LEU A 415 12.46 -9.06 -10.34
N VAL A 416 12.36 -10.38 -10.20
CA VAL A 416 13.28 -11.20 -9.43
C VAL A 416 14.34 -11.77 -10.36
N ASP A 417 15.61 -11.56 -10.03
CA ASP A 417 16.72 -12.16 -10.76
C ASP A 417 16.94 -13.61 -10.30
N THR A 418 16.56 -14.58 -11.14
CA THR A 418 16.75 -16.01 -10.85
C THR A 418 18.14 -16.54 -11.24
N THR A 419 19.00 -15.69 -11.81
CA THR A 419 20.40 -15.95 -12.13
C THR A 419 21.28 -14.82 -11.57
N PRO A 420 21.32 -14.62 -10.24
CA PRO A 420 21.90 -13.43 -9.63
C PRO A 420 23.39 -13.27 -9.95
N ASP A 421 23.70 -12.42 -10.92
CA ASP A 421 25.05 -12.04 -11.33
C ASP A 421 25.27 -10.51 -11.32
N GLY A 422 24.22 -9.75 -10.97
CA GLY A 422 24.18 -8.30 -10.97
C GLY A 422 23.53 -7.68 -12.22
N SER A 423 23.10 -8.50 -13.18
CA SER A 423 22.35 -8.08 -14.37
C SER A 423 20.94 -8.68 -14.36
N PHE A 424 19.95 -7.88 -14.76
CA PHE A 424 18.57 -8.37 -14.93
C PHE A 424 18.26 -8.85 -16.36
N SER A 425 19.23 -8.79 -17.27
CA SER A 425 19.04 -9.18 -18.69
C SER A 425 18.72 -10.67 -18.90
N ASP A 426 19.01 -11.50 -17.90
CA ASP A 426 18.79 -12.95 -17.87
C ASP A 426 18.02 -13.39 -16.62
N ALA A 427 17.25 -12.47 -16.03
CA ALA A 427 16.47 -12.70 -14.82
C ALA A 427 15.45 -13.85 -14.94
N ALA A 428 14.95 -14.13 -16.16
CA ALA A 428 13.97 -15.17 -16.43
C ALA A 428 14.47 -16.57 -16.01
N LEU A 429 13.62 -17.31 -15.30
CA LEU A 429 13.90 -18.65 -14.81
C LEU A 429 13.97 -19.65 -15.96
N GLN A 430 15.20 -19.99 -16.34
CA GLN A 430 15.50 -20.86 -17.49
C GLN A 430 14.91 -22.27 -17.33
N VAL A 431 14.56 -22.91 -18.44
CA VAL A 431 14.09 -24.31 -18.47
C VAL A 431 15.03 -25.24 -17.70
N GLY A 432 14.45 -26.07 -16.83
CA GLY A 432 15.15 -27.03 -15.99
C GLY A 432 15.78 -26.43 -14.72
N ARG A 433 15.71 -25.11 -14.51
CA ARG A 433 16.16 -24.45 -13.28
C ARG A 433 15.03 -24.31 -12.27
N THR A 434 15.40 -24.18 -11.01
CA THR A 434 14.48 -23.99 -9.90
C THR A 434 14.83 -22.72 -9.14
N PHE A 435 13.86 -21.83 -9.02
CA PHE A 435 13.85 -20.73 -8.07
C PHE A 435 13.28 -21.24 -6.74
N THR A 436 13.82 -20.79 -5.61
CA THR A 436 13.33 -21.19 -4.28
C THR A 436 13.41 -20.01 -3.33
N ASP A 437 12.28 -19.71 -2.71
CA ASP A 437 12.16 -18.86 -1.54
C ASP A 437 11.82 -19.74 -0.33
N PRO A 438 12.81 -20.10 0.52
CA PRO A 438 12.58 -20.90 1.71
C PRO A 438 11.72 -20.17 2.76
N ALA A 439 11.78 -18.83 2.82
CA ALA A 439 11.04 -18.05 3.81
C ALA A 439 9.54 -18.01 3.46
N ALA A 440 9.21 -17.91 2.16
CA ALA A 440 7.84 -18.05 1.69
C ALA A 440 7.40 -19.51 1.49
N GLY A 441 8.31 -20.47 1.61
CA GLY A 441 8.01 -21.89 1.37
C GLY A 441 7.61 -22.15 -0.08
N VAL A 442 8.18 -21.44 -1.05
CA VAL A 442 7.84 -21.56 -2.48
C VAL A 442 9.04 -22.06 -3.27
N SER A 443 8.84 -23.12 -4.06
CA SER A 443 9.78 -23.53 -5.11
C SER A 443 9.08 -23.53 -6.47
N ILE A 444 9.72 -22.93 -7.47
CA ILE A 444 9.20 -22.80 -8.83
C ILE A 444 10.24 -23.42 -9.77
N ARG A 445 9.82 -24.33 -10.65
CA ARG A 445 10.68 -24.92 -11.69
C ARG A 445 10.05 -24.75 -13.06
N THR A 446 10.79 -24.15 -13.98
CA THR A 446 10.38 -24.09 -15.40
C THR A 446 10.61 -25.46 -16.03
N GLU A 447 9.54 -26.12 -16.48
CA GLU A 447 9.60 -27.45 -17.11
C GLU A 447 9.88 -27.36 -18.61
N SER A 448 9.23 -26.43 -19.28
CA SER A 448 9.40 -26.18 -20.72
C SER A 448 8.90 -24.79 -21.09
N VAL A 449 9.52 -24.18 -22.10
CA VAL A 449 9.05 -22.96 -22.76
C VAL A 449 8.98 -23.23 -24.27
N GLY A 450 7.98 -22.66 -24.94
CA GLY A 450 7.81 -22.77 -26.39
C GLY A 450 6.77 -21.79 -26.92
N PRO A 451 6.42 -21.89 -28.22
CA PRO A 451 5.51 -20.94 -28.87
C PRO A 451 4.09 -20.90 -28.28
N GLU A 452 3.65 -21.98 -27.64
CA GLU A 452 2.36 -22.07 -26.95
C GLU A 452 2.41 -21.56 -25.51
N GLY A 453 3.61 -21.17 -25.03
CA GLY A 453 3.87 -20.66 -23.69
C GLY A 453 4.77 -21.58 -22.87
N ALA A 454 4.54 -21.65 -21.56
CA ALA A 454 5.38 -22.35 -20.60
C ALA A 454 4.61 -23.39 -19.77
N VAL A 455 5.35 -24.37 -19.26
CA VAL A 455 4.91 -25.29 -18.23
C VAL A 455 5.78 -25.08 -17.01
N VAL A 456 5.16 -24.90 -15.84
CA VAL A 456 5.84 -24.59 -14.58
C VAL A 456 5.38 -25.55 -13.50
N HIS A 457 6.33 -26.12 -12.76
CA HIS A 457 6.05 -26.88 -11.54
C HIS A 457 6.21 -25.98 -10.33
N VAL A 458 5.20 -25.94 -9.45
CA VAL A 458 5.23 -25.18 -8.21
C VAL A 458 5.08 -26.15 -7.05
N ASP A 459 5.98 -26.06 -6.08
CA ASP A 459 5.91 -26.74 -4.79
C ASP A 459 5.67 -25.70 -3.69
N LEU A 460 4.56 -25.85 -2.97
CA LEU A 460 4.25 -25.09 -1.76
C LEU A 460 4.65 -25.92 -0.54
N GLY A 461 5.64 -25.43 0.19
CA GLY A 461 6.09 -25.94 1.48
C GLY A 461 5.27 -25.39 2.64
N VAL A 462 5.49 -25.95 3.82
CA VAL A 462 4.95 -25.40 5.07
C VAL A 462 5.89 -24.29 5.53
N VAL A 463 5.38 -23.06 5.60
CA VAL A 463 6.08 -21.94 6.22
C VAL A 463 5.82 -21.98 7.72
N GLU A 464 6.88 -22.06 8.51
CA GLU A 464 6.76 -21.91 9.95
C GLU A 464 6.48 -20.43 10.26
N GLN A 465 5.33 -20.17 10.88
CA GLN A 465 4.97 -18.83 11.34
C GLN A 465 5.56 -18.60 12.72
N GLU A 466 6.26 -17.49 12.89
CA GLU A 466 6.93 -17.13 14.13
C GLU A 466 6.34 -15.83 14.69
N PRO A 467 5.81 -15.82 15.93
CA PRO A 467 5.38 -14.61 16.58
C PRO A 467 6.57 -13.85 17.17
N VAL A 468 6.54 -12.53 17.00
CA VAL A 468 7.48 -11.56 17.52
C VAL A 468 6.72 -10.54 18.36
N LEU A 469 7.23 -10.23 19.54
CA LEU A 469 6.63 -9.24 20.43
C LEU A 469 7.25 -7.86 20.22
N TYR A 470 6.40 -6.85 20.12
CA TYR A 470 6.80 -5.45 20.13
C TYR A 470 6.16 -4.79 21.33
N GLY A 471 6.91 -4.08 22.16
CA GLY A 471 6.32 -3.49 23.36
C GLY A 471 7.16 -2.43 24.06
N THR A 472 6.64 -1.93 25.18
CA THR A 472 7.33 -0.92 26.00
C THR A 472 8.60 -1.48 26.65
N PHE A 473 8.67 -2.79 26.86
CA PHE A 473 9.82 -3.47 27.47
C PHE A 473 11.08 -3.48 26.57
N ASN A 474 10.90 -3.38 25.26
CA ASN A 474 11.99 -3.34 24.28
C ASN A 474 12.02 -2.04 23.46
N SER A 475 11.38 -0.97 23.97
CA SER A 475 11.29 0.33 23.30
C SER A 475 10.73 0.25 21.86
N GLY A 476 9.84 -0.72 21.61
CA GLY A 476 9.25 -0.95 20.29
C GLY A 476 10.16 -1.68 19.30
N ALA A 477 11.29 -2.23 19.73
CA ALA A 477 12.08 -3.15 18.91
C ALA A 477 11.39 -4.53 18.80
N PRO A 478 11.80 -5.41 17.87
CA PRO A 478 11.32 -6.80 17.86
C PRO A 478 11.93 -7.63 19.01
N GLY A 479 11.09 -8.35 19.75
CA GLY A 479 11.46 -9.35 20.77
C GLY A 479 11.04 -10.75 20.32
N PRO A 480 11.98 -11.66 20.01
CA PRO A 480 11.63 -12.99 19.48
C PRO A 480 10.97 -13.86 20.55
N MET A 481 9.95 -14.65 20.15
CA MET A 481 9.41 -15.71 20.99
C MET A 481 10.10 -17.05 20.71
N THR A 482 10.09 -17.95 21.70
CA THR A 482 10.62 -19.32 21.56
C THR A 482 9.48 -20.32 21.43
N LYS A 483 9.52 -21.19 20.42
CA LYS A 483 8.53 -22.26 20.25
C LYS A 483 8.54 -23.22 21.43
N VAL A 484 7.38 -23.50 22.00
CA VAL A 484 7.25 -24.46 23.12
C VAL A 484 7.45 -25.88 22.59
N PRO A 485 8.45 -26.63 23.11
CA PRO A 485 8.76 -27.97 22.60
C PRO A 485 7.57 -28.93 22.67
N GLY A 486 7.30 -29.64 21.59
CA GLY A 486 6.20 -30.62 21.50
C GLY A 486 4.84 -30.03 21.15
N THR A 487 4.74 -28.72 20.94
CA THR A 487 3.53 -28.05 20.44
C THR A 487 3.65 -27.72 18.94
N ALA A 488 2.52 -27.58 18.25
CA ALA A 488 2.50 -27.24 16.83
C ALA A 488 2.67 -25.74 16.58
N SER A 489 2.07 -24.90 17.43
CA SER A 489 1.80 -23.47 17.20
C SER A 489 2.00 -22.59 18.44
N THR A 490 2.50 -23.13 19.55
CA THR A 490 2.60 -22.40 20.82
C THR A 490 4.00 -21.84 21.02
N TRP A 491 4.09 -20.57 21.39
CA TRP A 491 5.31 -19.79 21.53
C TRP A 491 5.32 -19.06 22.87
N THR A 492 6.50 -18.85 23.44
CA THR A 492 6.66 -18.22 24.75
C THR A 492 7.82 -17.23 24.78
N ALA A 493 7.69 -16.14 25.53
CA ALA A 493 8.76 -15.19 25.81
C ALA A 493 8.66 -14.70 27.27
N ASP A 494 9.80 -14.47 27.91
CA ASP A 494 9.87 -13.88 29.24
C ASP A 494 10.28 -12.41 29.11
N GLU A 495 9.37 -11.50 29.44
CA GLU A 495 9.57 -10.06 29.24
C GLU A 495 9.44 -9.28 30.55
N THR A 496 10.24 -8.22 30.69
CA THR A 496 10.24 -7.38 31.90
C THR A 496 9.75 -5.97 31.61
N PHE A 497 8.63 -5.60 32.23
CA PHE A 497 8.06 -4.26 32.15
C PHE A 497 8.57 -3.41 33.31
N SER A 498 9.27 -2.31 32.99
CA SER A 498 9.97 -1.47 33.97
C SER A 498 9.07 -0.47 34.71
N GLY A 499 7.83 -0.30 34.26
CA GLY A 499 6.85 0.60 34.85
C GLY A 499 5.43 0.06 34.67
N PRO A 500 4.46 0.61 35.41
CA PRO A 500 3.07 0.24 35.25
C PRO A 500 2.56 0.64 33.86
N TRP A 501 1.51 -0.03 33.40
CA TRP A 501 0.90 0.17 32.08
C TRP A 501 1.85 -0.13 30.92
N GLY A 502 2.64 -1.18 31.08
CA GLY A 502 3.37 -1.80 29.99
C GLY A 502 2.42 -2.16 28.85
N ARG A 503 2.93 -2.16 27.62
CA ARG A 503 2.13 -2.53 26.44
C ARG A 503 2.91 -3.44 25.52
N PHE A 504 2.22 -4.33 24.84
CA PHE A 504 2.80 -5.10 23.76
C PHE A 504 1.79 -5.48 22.68
N ARG A 505 2.29 -5.84 21.51
CA ARG A 505 1.55 -6.47 20.41
C ARG A 505 2.33 -7.65 19.87
N VAL A 506 1.64 -8.53 19.17
CA VAL A 506 2.22 -9.70 18.51
C VAL A 506 2.22 -9.47 17.01
N THR A 507 3.38 -9.62 16.38
CA THR A 507 3.51 -9.62 14.90
C THR A 507 3.89 -11.02 14.46
N VAL A 508 3.29 -11.54 13.39
CA VAL A 508 3.59 -12.90 12.91
C VAL A 508 4.41 -12.85 11.63
N ASP A 509 5.65 -13.33 11.69
CA ASP A 509 6.54 -13.43 10.55
C ASP A 509 6.31 -14.72 9.75
N PRO A 510 6.52 -14.70 8.41
CA PRO A 510 6.87 -13.53 7.59
C PRO A 510 5.64 -12.72 7.11
N SER A 511 4.44 -12.99 7.66
CA SER A 511 3.23 -12.29 7.22
C SER A 511 3.23 -10.80 7.54
N GLY A 512 3.95 -10.38 8.59
CA GLY A 512 3.90 -9.03 9.13
C GLY A 512 2.56 -8.70 9.81
N THR A 513 1.62 -9.64 9.89
CA THR A 513 0.30 -9.41 10.47
C THR A 513 0.45 -9.06 11.94
N THR A 514 -0.13 -7.92 12.35
CA THR A 514 -0.09 -7.46 13.74
C THR A 514 -1.39 -7.75 14.47
N TYR A 515 -1.26 -8.16 15.71
CA TYR A 515 -2.34 -8.52 16.60
C TYR A 515 -2.21 -7.78 17.92
N GLY A 516 -3.34 -7.24 18.37
CA GLY A 516 -3.53 -6.69 19.70
C GLY A 516 -4.69 -7.39 20.38
N ASP A 517 -5.35 -6.70 21.31
CA ASP A 517 -6.59 -7.18 21.89
C ASP A 517 -7.53 -6.00 22.17
N LEU A 518 -8.72 -6.03 21.57
CA LEU A 518 -9.75 -5.01 21.77
C LEU A 518 -10.61 -5.31 23.01
N GLN A 519 -10.75 -6.58 23.36
CA GLN A 519 -11.56 -7.10 24.45
C GLN A 519 -10.67 -8.02 25.28
N PRO A 520 -10.04 -7.56 26.38
CA PRO A 520 -8.99 -8.28 27.12
C PRO A 520 -9.45 -9.64 27.67
N ASP A 521 -9.63 -10.61 26.78
CA ASP A 521 -10.27 -11.91 26.95
C ASP A 521 -9.28 -13.05 26.69
N GLY A 522 -8.05 -12.69 26.31
CA GLY A 522 -6.98 -13.65 26.03
C GLY A 522 -6.99 -14.13 24.58
N VAL A 523 -7.68 -13.46 23.67
CA VAL A 523 -7.69 -13.76 22.23
C VAL A 523 -7.10 -12.59 21.45
N LEU A 524 -6.20 -12.91 20.52
CA LEU A 524 -5.56 -11.95 19.64
C LEU A 524 -6.50 -11.52 18.52
N ASP A 525 -6.73 -10.21 18.42
CA ASP A 525 -7.50 -9.57 17.37
C ASP A 525 -6.57 -8.88 16.36
N GLN A 526 -6.72 -9.19 15.08
CA GLN A 526 -5.93 -8.57 14.02
C GLN A 526 -6.18 -7.05 13.97
N GLY A 527 -5.11 -6.26 13.97
CA GLY A 527 -5.16 -4.79 13.91
C GLY A 527 -5.71 -4.11 15.17
N ALA A 528 -5.94 -4.84 16.26
CA ALA A 528 -6.45 -4.28 17.50
C ALA A 528 -5.38 -3.48 18.30
N PRO A 529 -5.80 -2.68 19.30
CA PRO A 529 -4.88 -1.94 20.17
C PRO A 529 -3.93 -2.86 20.95
N ASP A 530 -2.78 -2.32 21.36
CA ASP A 530 -1.78 -3.06 22.15
C ASP A 530 -2.35 -3.60 23.47
N ILE A 531 -1.97 -4.83 23.79
CA ILE A 531 -2.30 -5.53 25.04
C ILE A 531 -1.60 -4.84 26.20
N VAL A 532 -2.36 -4.52 27.25
CA VAL A 532 -1.88 -3.77 28.41
C VAL A 532 -1.46 -4.72 29.53
N VAL A 533 -0.27 -4.48 30.10
CA VAL A 533 0.27 -5.11 31.29
C VAL A 533 0.26 -4.08 32.43
N PRO A 534 -0.67 -4.18 33.41
CA PRO A 534 -0.89 -3.12 34.38
C PRO A 534 0.29 -2.85 35.31
N ASP A 535 0.95 -3.91 35.77
CA ASP A 535 1.98 -3.83 36.81
C ASP A 535 3.38 -4.04 36.24
N ALA A 536 4.35 -3.32 36.81
CA ALA A 536 5.76 -3.57 36.54
C ALA A 536 6.17 -4.95 37.07
N GLY A 537 6.97 -5.69 36.31
CA GLY A 537 7.35 -7.06 36.68
C GLY A 537 7.87 -7.85 35.50
N THR A 538 8.32 -9.07 35.77
CA THR A 538 8.69 -10.04 34.73
C THR A 538 7.50 -10.98 34.50
N TYR A 539 7.19 -11.24 33.24
CA TYR A 539 6.06 -12.07 32.83
C TYR A 539 6.47 -13.06 31.75
N THR A 540 5.93 -14.27 31.82
CA THR A 540 5.89 -15.21 30.71
C THR A 540 4.67 -14.89 29.86
N ILE A 541 4.90 -14.48 28.62
CA ILE A 541 3.88 -14.29 27.60
C ILE A 541 3.85 -15.55 26.75
N THR A 542 2.67 -16.15 26.58
CA THR A 542 2.45 -17.33 25.73
C THR A 542 1.43 -17.01 24.66
N VAL A 543 1.69 -17.42 23.42
CA VAL A 543 0.81 -17.22 22.26
C VAL A 543 0.63 -18.55 21.54
N ASP A 544 -0.59 -18.91 21.18
CA ASP A 544 -0.88 -20.03 20.29
C ASP A 544 -1.44 -19.52 18.94
N LEU A 545 -0.64 -19.65 17.88
CA LEU A 545 -1.00 -19.11 16.56
C LEU A 545 -2.13 -19.86 15.85
N ALA A 546 -2.47 -21.08 16.27
CA ALA A 546 -3.55 -21.85 15.66
C ALA A 546 -4.93 -21.41 16.18
N THR A 547 -4.98 -21.01 17.45
CA THR A 547 -6.21 -20.57 18.13
C THR A 547 -6.29 -19.06 18.33
N LEU A 548 -5.17 -18.36 18.10
CA LEU A 548 -4.97 -16.94 18.43
C LEU A 548 -5.11 -16.65 19.94
N ALA A 549 -5.08 -17.66 20.80
CA ALA A 549 -5.11 -17.46 22.24
C ALA A 549 -3.76 -16.95 22.77
N TYR A 550 -3.78 -16.07 23.78
CA TYR A 550 -2.59 -15.62 24.48
C TYR A 550 -2.80 -15.59 26.01
N SER A 551 -1.69 -15.63 26.75
CA SER A 551 -1.70 -15.45 28.21
C SER A 551 -0.48 -14.68 28.68
N VAL A 552 -0.63 -13.90 29.75
CA VAL A 552 0.44 -13.13 30.38
C VAL A 552 0.51 -13.51 31.86
N VAL A 553 1.59 -14.18 32.28
CA VAL A 553 1.71 -14.75 33.63
C VAL A 553 2.95 -14.19 34.32
N SER A 554 2.79 -13.55 35.48
CA SER A 554 3.92 -13.01 36.26
C SER A 554 4.87 -14.13 36.72
N THR A 555 6.17 -13.98 36.45
CA THR A 555 7.24 -14.90 36.89
C THR A 555 7.94 -14.43 38.16
N THR A 556 7.74 -13.17 38.54
CA THR A 556 8.12 -12.63 39.85
C THR A 556 7.23 -13.10 41.01
N GLY A 557 6.20 -13.90 40.73
CA GLY A 557 5.38 -14.58 41.73
C GLY A 557 6.11 -15.77 42.38
N GLY A 558 7.05 -15.51 43.28
CA GLY A 558 7.70 -16.57 44.05
C GLY A 558 8.73 -16.10 45.06
N GLY A 559 8.30 -15.79 46.30
CA GLY A 559 9.16 -15.91 47.49
C GLY A 559 9.92 -14.65 47.93
N GLY A 560 9.25 -13.50 48.06
CA GLY A 560 9.70 -12.50 49.04
C GLY A 560 9.53 -13.08 50.44
N GLY A 561 10.49 -12.91 51.34
CA GLY A 561 10.55 -13.51 52.69
C GLY A 561 9.49 -13.04 53.68
N PHE A 562 8.26 -12.86 53.22
CA PHE A 562 7.09 -12.56 54.01
C PHE A 562 6.61 -13.81 54.75
N ALA A 563 6.17 -13.62 55.99
CA ALA A 563 5.53 -14.68 56.75
C ALA A 563 4.21 -15.09 56.07
N SER A 564 3.87 -16.37 56.08
CA SER A 564 2.57 -16.86 55.64
C SER A 564 2.12 -17.99 56.56
N SER A 565 0.79 -18.12 56.73
CA SER A 565 0.19 -19.25 57.46
C SER A 565 0.11 -20.50 56.58
N TYR A 566 0.05 -20.30 55.26
CA TYR A 566 -0.02 -21.36 54.26
C TYR A 566 1.10 -21.23 53.21
N PRO A 567 1.56 -22.34 52.62
CA PRO A 567 2.65 -22.32 51.63
C PRO A 567 2.23 -21.70 50.29
N THR A 568 0.94 -21.73 49.98
CA THR A 568 0.33 -21.22 48.75
C THR A 568 -1.05 -20.66 49.07
N MET A 569 -1.58 -19.86 48.15
CA MET A 569 -2.98 -19.47 48.14
C MET A 569 -3.46 -19.36 46.70
N THR A 570 -4.67 -19.80 46.43
CA THR A 570 -5.30 -19.72 45.12
C THR A 570 -6.73 -19.20 45.26
N LEU A 571 -7.21 -18.55 44.20
CA LEU A 571 -8.56 -18.07 44.04
C LEU A 571 -9.27 -18.97 43.02
N ARG A 572 -10.53 -19.31 43.29
CA ARG A 572 -11.40 -20.01 42.35
C ARG A 572 -12.72 -19.26 42.27
N GLY A 573 -13.31 -19.15 41.09
CA GLY A 573 -14.64 -18.55 41.00
C GLY A 573 -15.36 -18.90 39.71
N THR A 574 -16.60 -18.44 39.62
CA THR A 574 -17.45 -18.57 38.42
C THR A 574 -16.81 -17.96 37.18
N SER A 575 -16.14 -16.80 37.32
CA SER A 575 -15.42 -16.12 36.24
C SER A 575 -14.21 -16.90 35.70
N THR A 576 -13.69 -17.85 36.47
CA THR A 576 -12.60 -18.74 36.03
C THR A 576 -13.11 -20.15 35.71
N GLU A 577 -14.43 -20.37 35.62
CA GLU A 577 -15.05 -21.70 35.53
C GLU A 577 -14.55 -22.68 36.60
N TRP A 578 -14.27 -22.17 37.80
CA TRP A 578 -13.68 -22.91 38.93
C TRP A 578 -12.27 -23.46 38.69
N THR A 579 -11.58 -23.00 37.64
CA THR A 579 -10.14 -23.22 37.49
C THR A 579 -9.37 -22.45 38.56
N VAL A 580 -8.19 -22.98 38.89
CA VAL A 580 -7.34 -22.48 39.98
C VAL A 580 -6.53 -21.28 39.49
N ALA A 581 -6.73 -20.12 40.09
CA ALA A 581 -5.93 -18.93 39.83
C ALA A 581 -4.96 -18.68 41.01
N PRO A 582 -3.64 -18.72 40.80
CA PRO A 582 -2.68 -18.50 41.89
C PRO A 582 -2.73 -17.05 42.40
N MET A 583 -2.69 -16.88 43.73
CA MET A 583 -2.52 -15.58 44.36
C MET A 583 -1.05 -15.31 44.69
N GLU A 584 -0.64 -14.05 44.66
CA GLU A 584 0.71 -13.60 44.99
C GLU A 584 0.81 -13.20 46.47
N LEU A 585 1.83 -13.65 47.19
CA LEU A 585 2.13 -13.18 48.54
C LEU A 585 2.84 -11.82 48.46
N VAL A 586 2.12 -10.73 48.71
CA VAL A 586 2.59 -9.35 48.50
C VAL A 586 3.05 -8.64 49.79
N ALA A 587 2.71 -9.19 50.97
CA ALA A 587 3.21 -8.76 52.27
C ALA A 587 3.07 -9.90 53.30
N ASP A 588 3.55 -9.72 54.53
CA ASP A 588 3.32 -10.68 55.63
C ASP A 588 1.82 -11.05 55.69
N HIS A 589 1.56 -12.34 55.55
CA HIS A 589 0.25 -12.97 55.57
C HIS A 589 -0.73 -12.48 54.51
N THR A 590 -0.31 -11.69 53.52
CA THR A 590 -1.21 -10.98 52.60
C THR A 590 -1.06 -11.49 51.18
N TRP A 591 -2.09 -12.15 50.68
CA TRP A 591 -2.20 -12.69 49.33
C TRP A 591 -3.05 -11.76 48.46
N ARG A 592 -2.63 -11.53 47.21
CA ARG A 592 -3.33 -10.66 46.26
C ARG A 592 -3.52 -11.36 44.92
N HIS A 593 -4.67 -11.11 44.29
CA HIS A 593 -4.91 -11.48 42.90
C HIS A 593 -5.82 -10.45 42.24
N THR A 594 -5.50 -10.08 41.00
CA THR A 594 -6.32 -9.16 40.21
C THR A 594 -6.96 -9.94 39.08
N MET A 595 -8.29 -9.97 39.02
CA MET A 595 -9.01 -10.64 37.94
C MET A 595 -10.31 -9.95 37.56
N ALA A 596 -10.74 -10.18 36.32
CA ALA A 596 -12.03 -9.74 35.84
C ALA A 596 -13.14 -10.60 36.43
N PHE A 597 -14.24 -9.94 36.83
CA PHE A 597 -15.49 -10.61 37.13
C PHE A 597 -16.63 -9.97 36.33
N GLY A 598 -17.66 -10.75 36.01
CA GLY A 598 -18.89 -10.27 35.37
C GLY A 598 -19.24 -10.92 34.03
N ALA A 599 -18.51 -11.97 33.64
CA ALA A 599 -18.85 -12.81 32.47
C ALA A 599 -20.01 -13.78 32.76
N HIS A 600 -20.42 -13.94 34.02
CA HIS A 600 -21.48 -14.83 34.45
C HIS A 600 -22.61 -14.09 35.19
N PRO A 601 -23.90 -14.50 35.06
CA PRO A 601 -25.04 -13.83 35.71
C PRO A 601 -25.03 -13.89 37.24
N VAL A 602 -24.23 -14.80 37.82
CA VAL A 602 -23.96 -14.90 39.25
C VAL A 602 -22.46 -15.05 39.38
N GLU A 603 -21.83 -14.12 40.09
CA GLU A 603 -20.40 -14.14 40.36
C GLU A 603 -20.13 -14.53 41.80
N GLU A 604 -19.35 -15.59 41.99
CA GLU A 604 -18.91 -16.05 43.31
C GLU A 604 -17.47 -16.56 43.25
N PHE A 605 -16.75 -16.48 44.37
CA PHE A 605 -15.40 -17.02 44.50
C PHE A 605 -15.14 -17.63 45.87
N LEU A 606 -14.05 -18.38 46.00
CA LEU A 606 -13.51 -18.86 47.27
C LEU A 606 -11.99 -18.87 47.23
N PHE A 607 -11.37 -18.92 48.40
CA PHE A 607 -9.93 -19.12 48.55
C PHE A 607 -9.64 -20.60 48.79
N ASP A 608 -8.62 -21.14 48.14
CA ASP A 608 -8.21 -22.54 48.23
C ASP A 608 -6.68 -22.58 48.43
N VAL A 609 -6.24 -23.18 49.52
CA VAL A 609 -4.83 -23.14 49.96
C VAL A 609 -3.90 -23.68 48.87
N ASP A 610 -4.19 -24.86 48.34
CA ASP A 610 -3.29 -25.58 47.43
C ASP A 610 -3.93 -25.88 46.07
N GLY A 611 -5.13 -25.33 45.83
CA GLY A 611 -5.86 -25.58 44.61
C GLY A 611 -6.45 -26.99 44.54
N THR A 612 -6.47 -27.78 45.63
CA THR A 612 -7.05 -29.13 45.64
C THR A 612 -8.48 -29.16 46.19
N GLY A 613 -8.94 -28.07 46.81
CA GLY A 613 -10.20 -27.99 47.53
C GLY A 613 -10.18 -28.66 48.91
N ALA A 614 -9.01 -29.11 49.39
CA ALA A 614 -8.88 -29.74 50.70
C ALA A 614 -9.04 -28.76 51.86
N VAL A 615 -8.57 -27.52 51.68
CA VAL A 615 -8.72 -26.43 52.65
C VAL A 615 -9.18 -25.19 51.91
N THR A 616 -10.47 -24.87 52.06
CA THR A 616 -11.09 -23.71 51.41
C THR A 616 -11.62 -22.71 52.43
N PHE A 617 -11.69 -21.45 52.03
CA PHE A 617 -12.28 -20.36 52.82
C PHE A 617 -13.35 -19.65 52.00
N GLY A 618 -14.49 -19.43 52.63
CA GLY A 618 -15.66 -18.74 52.08
C GLY A 618 -16.37 -17.96 53.19
N ASP A 619 -17.40 -17.17 52.88
CA ASP A 619 -17.97 -16.19 53.82
C ASP A 619 -19.37 -16.61 54.30
N THR A 620 -19.45 -17.07 55.55
CA THR A 620 -20.71 -17.41 56.23
C THR A 620 -21.47 -16.18 56.74
N GLY A 621 -20.78 -15.05 56.90
CA GLY A 621 -21.25 -13.77 57.38
C GLY A 621 -21.43 -12.72 56.28
N VAL A 622 -21.89 -13.13 55.08
CA VAL A 622 -22.08 -12.32 53.85
C VAL A 622 -21.69 -10.84 53.98
N GLY A 623 -20.44 -10.53 53.64
CA GLY A 623 -19.94 -9.16 53.50
C GLY A 623 -19.38 -8.54 54.78
N ASP A 624 -19.09 -9.34 55.81
CA ASP A 624 -18.35 -8.88 57.00
C ASP A 624 -16.83 -8.80 56.78
N GLY A 625 -16.34 -9.29 55.63
CA GLY A 625 -14.94 -9.24 55.22
C GLY A 625 -14.08 -10.33 55.85
N THR A 626 -14.67 -11.40 56.38
CA THR A 626 -13.96 -12.56 56.94
C THR A 626 -14.32 -13.82 56.14
N ALA A 627 -13.33 -14.65 55.81
CA ALA A 627 -13.53 -15.91 55.11
C ALA A 627 -13.32 -17.09 56.07
N GLU A 628 -14.39 -17.72 56.52
CA GLU A 628 -14.33 -18.88 57.41
C GLU A 628 -13.89 -20.16 56.69
N PRO A 629 -13.13 -21.03 57.38
CA PRO A 629 -12.80 -22.35 56.87
C PRO A 629 -14.06 -23.16 56.53
N GLY A 630 -14.17 -23.60 55.28
CA GLY A 630 -15.33 -24.34 54.78
C GLY A 630 -16.62 -23.53 54.65
N GLY A 631 -16.54 -22.19 54.68
CA GLY A 631 -17.68 -21.31 54.42
C GLY A 631 -18.19 -21.40 52.96
N PRO A 632 -19.41 -20.90 52.68
CA PRO A 632 -19.97 -20.87 51.32
C PRO A 632 -19.21 -19.88 50.43
N ASN A 633 -19.37 -20.02 49.11
CA ASN A 633 -18.73 -19.11 48.16
C ASN A 633 -19.11 -17.65 48.45
N ILE A 634 -18.13 -16.76 48.26
CA ILE A 634 -18.25 -15.32 48.48
C ILE A 634 -18.93 -14.71 47.26
N PRO A 635 -20.14 -14.14 47.39
CA PRO A 635 -20.83 -13.52 46.26
C PRO A 635 -20.22 -12.17 45.92
N LEU A 636 -19.97 -11.92 44.63
CA LEU A 636 -19.52 -10.63 44.14
C LEU A 636 -20.70 -9.85 43.53
N THR A 637 -21.26 -8.95 44.31
CA THR A 637 -22.47 -8.20 43.92
C THR A 637 -22.20 -6.82 43.32
N GLN A 638 -20.93 -6.47 43.07
CA GLN A 638 -20.50 -5.12 42.69
C GLN A 638 -20.56 -4.85 41.16
N GLY A 639 -20.95 -5.85 40.36
CA GLY A 639 -21.13 -5.77 38.91
C GLY A 639 -19.88 -6.17 38.10
N PRO A 640 -19.94 -6.10 36.76
CA PRO A 640 -18.78 -6.41 35.91
C PRO A 640 -17.67 -5.35 36.03
N ALA A 641 -16.45 -5.80 36.31
CA ALA A 641 -15.27 -4.96 36.48
C ALA A 641 -14.01 -5.82 36.68
N ILE A 642 -12.83 -5.17 36.69
CA ILE A 642 -11.62 -5.78 37.23
C ILE A 642 -11.59 -5.52 38.73
N TYR A 643 -11.29 -6.57 39.50
CA TYR A 643 -11.22 -6.53 40.95
C TYR A 643 -9.84 -6.95 41.44
N GLU A 644 -9.31 -6.19 42.40
CA GLU A 644 -8.21 -6.66 43.25
C GLU A 644 -8.83 -7.36 44.46
N VAL A 645 -8.54 -8.67 44.59
CA VAL A 645 -8.92 -9.51 45.71
C VAL A 645 -7.70 -9.70 46.60
N THR A 646 -7.81 -9.30 47.87
CA THR A 646 -6.77 -9.49 48.88
C THR A 646 -7.28 -10.43 49.98
N PHE A 647 -6.44 -11.36 50.44
CA PHE A 647 -6.72 -12.28 51.54
C PHE A 647 -5.57 -12.30 52.55
N HIS A 648 -5.90 -12.05 53.82
CA HIS A 648 -4.97 -12.09 54.93
C HIS A 648 -5.07 -13.45 55.64
N ASP A 649 -4.07 -14.32 55.50
CA ASP A 649 -4.16 -15.71 55.92
C ASP A 649 -4.04 -15.96 57.44
N ASP A 650 -3.59 -14.95 58.20
CA ASP A 650 -3.45 -14.96 59.65
C ASP A 650 -4.73 -14.52 60.37
N THR A 651 -5.46 -13.59 59.77
CA THR A 651 -6.70 -13.01 60.29
C THR A 651 -7.95 -13.56 59.58
N LEU A 652 -7.75 -14.25 58.45
CA LEU A 652 -8.79 -14.71 57.53
C LEU A 652 -9.65 -13.57 56.97
N THR A 653 -9.15 -12.34 57.00
CA THR A 653 -9.88 -11.21 56.43
C THR A 653 -9.62 -11.10 54.94
N TYR A 654 -10.63 -10.70 54.19
CA TYR A 654 -10.51 -10.45 52.76
C TYR A 654 -11.08 -9.09 52.39
N SER A 655 -10.59 -8.55 51.28
CA SER A 655 -11.18 -7.37 50.66
C SER A 655 -11.27 -7.57 49.16
N VAL A 656 -12.32 -7.00 48.59
CA VAL A 656 -12.53 -6.95 47.15
C VAL A 656 -12.74 -5.50 46.78
N SER A 657 -11.84 -4.98 45.96
CA SER A 657 -11.89 -3.60 45.52
C SER A 657 -11.98 -3.54 44.00
N ARG A 658 -12.95 -2.78 43.51
CA ARG A 658 -13.08 -2.49 42.10
C ARG A 658 -11.93 -1.58 41.66
N VAL A 659 -11.15 -2.01 40.68
CA VAL A 659 -10.00 -1.25 40.16
C VAL A 659 -10.26 -0.64 38.77
N TRP A 660 -11.19 -1.20 37.99
CA TRP A 660 -11.64 -0.67 36.70
C TRP A 660 -13.10 -1.04 36.42
#